data_AF-A0A5B6UZ82-F1
#
_entry.id   AF-A0A5B6UZ82-F1
#
_cell.length_a   1.000
_cell.length_b   1.000
_cell.length_c   1.000
_cell.angle_alpha   90.00
_cell.angle_beta   90.00
_cell.angle_gamma   90.00
#
_symmetry.space_group_name_H-M   'P 1'
#
loop_
_entity.id
_entity.type
_entity.pdbx_description
1 polymer ?
#
loop_
_entity_poly.entity_id
_entity_poly.type
_entity_poly.pdbx_seq_one_letter_code
_entity_poly.pdbx_strand_id
1 'polypeptide(L)'
;MNASDDHYIIKKTDDIIEACYYIKKNGHDPLWRDHSSLNTSLPFLLTQLFVVLFVDRILLLILKSLRQPPIVAHILCGVLLGPTVLAETSFSRKYIFPHKTTLVLETFANLALTYYMFLVGLEMEFTLIMQAGSQVISIAAAGIIFPLLFGFGLYFMAVPKSDHFDSRGSMFWAIALTSTNFPDLTKILADLKLLRTNIGKMAMCSAIISDLFTWFLLIMALSIFNGQKYNAVLSTGIFILISIFALRPTVAWLIDRTSRGEIISDTHVWFIMAGILLCGLATDACGSHSIVGAFMFGAILPHDDTVRTKIFERLQDVVAGILMPLFFLISGLRSDLRHMFQNTPWEMVLIVVVMSWVAKVASVFFISLHYKMSTKDSLVLGLLMNTKGVLALIILNTGRDIKALNNQSFPLMVLALLVMSCLIEPIIALANKSTKKITRHMNRSIKGSEPDTEIRILACVHSMRNVMGTISVLHLSNGTNDSPLSVFAIHLIELSKRSTTTMLIVHDDNNNDEGRYNNQSKNETANIIRAFENLEKTNNAVAVQTMSVISPYATMHVDVCSLAEDKSVNLIILPFHKEVKGDGRMGNGNSNFANVNMNVLTNAPCSVAMIVDRGIGSKMFDSQEKFPGNFARQIAMLFIGGPDDREALAYAWRMAGHPDVCLTVARFVPGEQEMDISHAVSVNRERRIDDEHIEDFKDKLMSNIGINYTEMVVHNGEEIIAAIRSLGEDFFDLYIIGRRQGEISPVTEGLSDWGCCPELGAIGDTLVSSNFALHSSVLVVQHYVSTDAIHEMADFSSTCSLGVGKKHDVQRYDF
;
A
#
# COMPACT_ATOMS: atom_id res chain seq x y z
N MET A 1 -35.01 18.01 55.69
CA MET A 1 -34.48 16.87 54.92
C MET A 1 -32.97 16.97 55.00
N ASN A 2 -32.40 16.31 55.99
CA ASN A 2 -31.04 16.55 56.48
C ASN A 2 -30.05 15.55 55.89
N ALA A 3 -28.84 16.04 55.64
CA ALA A 3 -27.57 15.32 55.49
C ALA A 3 -27.50 14.26 54.38
N SER A 4 -26.95 14.66 53.23
CA SER A 4 -26.22 13.75 52.34
C SER A 4 -25.04 13.15 53.10
N ASP A 5 -24.93 11.81 53.15
CA ASP A 5 -23.99 11.02 53.96
C ASP A 5 -22.48 11.27 53.76
N ASP A 6 -22.07 12.18 52.86
CA ASP A 6 -20.66 12.34 52.45
C ASP A 6 -20.03 13.71 52.83
N HIS A 7 -20.81 14.74 53.15
CA HIS A 7 -20.29 16.06 53.54
C HIS A 7 -21.32 16.91 54.30
N TYR A 8 -20.85 17.90 55.05
CA TYR A 8 -21.69 18.97 55.59
C TYR A 8 -21.11 20.34 55.26
N ILE A 9 -21.99 21.30 54.97
CA ILE A 9 -21.61 22.67 54.61
C ILE A 9 -21.39 23.44 55.93
N ILE A 10 -20.18 23.97 56.11
CA ILE A 10 -19.77 24.75 57.28
C ILE A 10 -20.29 26.19 57.14
N LYS A 11 -20.18 26.76 55.94
CA LYS A 11 -20.58 28.14 55.67
C LYS A 11 -21.02 28.32 54.21
N LYS A 12 -22.12 29.03 54.01
CA LYS A 12 -22.61 29.41 52.68
C LYS A 12 -22.88 30.90 52.65
N THR A 13 -22.10 31.62 51.85
CA THR A 13 -22.31 33.03 51.48
C THR A 13 -22.49 33.11 49.97
N ASP A 14 -23.03 34.21 49.45
CA ASP A 14 -23.38 34.35 48.02
C ASP A 14 -22.20 34.07 47.07
N ASP A 15 -20.95 34.29 47.53
CA ASP A 15 -19.74 34.08 46.73
C ASP A 15 -18.86 32.87 47.14
N ILE A 16 -19.12 32.22 48.30
CA ILE A 16 -18.24 31.15 48.82
C ILE A 16 -19.05 30.07 49.54
N ILE A 17 -18.79 28.80 49.19
CA ILE A 17 -19.30 27.61 49.88
C ILE A 17 -18.13 26.85 50.52
N GLU A 18 -18.12 26.80 51.84
CA GLU A 18 -17.16 26.05 52.65
C GLU A 18 -17.81 24.73 53.11
N ALA A 19 -17.28 23.59 52.66
CA ALA A 19 -17.83 22.27 52.97
C ALA A 19 -16.76 21.33 53.54
N CYS A 20 -17.14 20.53 54.53
CA CYS A 20 -16.31 19.49 55.14
C CYS A 20 -16.79 18.10 54.71
N TYR A 21 -15.88 17.27 54.19
CA TYR A 21 -16.16 15.90 53.78
C TYR A 21 -15.85 14.92 54.90
N TYR A 22 -16.72 13.94 55.13
CA TYR A 22 -16.47 12.90 56.13
C TYR A 22 -15.47 11.87 55.57
N ILE A 23 -14.27 11.81 56.15
CA ILE A 23 -13.34 10.69 55.95
C ILE A 23 -13.54 9.73 57.12
N LYS A 24 -14.31 8.65 56.93
CA LYS A 24 -14.48 7.61 57.96
C LYS A 24 -13.16 6.85 58.16
N LYS A 25 -12.48 7.11 59.28
CA LYS A 25 -11.35 6.31 59.78
C LYS A 25 -11.82 5.49 60.99
N ASN A 26 -12.13 4.21 60.78
CA ASN A 26 -12.41 3.29 61.90
C ASN A 26 -11.08 2.67 62.38
N GLY A 27 -10.74 2.90 63.65
CA GLY A 27 -9.37 2.82 64.16
C GLY A 27 -8.92 1.53 64.85
N HIS A 28 -9.57 0.37 64.67
CA HIS A 28 -9.12 -0.86 65.32
C HIS A 28 -9.38 -2.10 64.46
N ASP A 29 -8.37 -2.57 63.72
CA ASP A 29 -8.18 -3.98 63.31
C ASP A 29 -6.76 -4.20 62.71
N PRO A 30 -6.11 -5.37 62.90
CA PRO A 30 -4.69 -5.54 62.64
C PRO A 30 -4.37 -5.97 61.20
N LEU A 31 -3.26 -5.42 60.67
CA LEU A 31 -2.52 -5.82 59.47
C LEU A 31 -3.33 -5.88 58.14
N TRP A 32 -3.12 -4.87 57.28
CA TRP A 32 -3.50 -4.83 55.85
C TRP A 32 -4.89 -4.37 55.42
N ARG A 33 -5.59 -3.51 56.17
CA ARG A 33 -6.73 -2.76 55.60
C ARG A 33 -6.83 -1.32 56.12
N ASP A 34 -6.01 -0.44 55.55
CA ASP A 34 -6.49 0.93 55.33
C ASP A 34 -7.59 0.79 54.27
N HIS A 35 -8.86 0.72 54.71
CA HIS A 35 -9.96 0.58 53.77
C HIS A 35 -9.91 1.77 52.80
N SER A 36 -10.04 1.45 51.50
CA SER A 36 -10.37 2.35 50.39
C SER A 36 -9.25 3.11 49.67
N SER A 37 -7.97 2.75 49.80
CA SER A 37 -6.93 3.28 48.88
C SER A 37 -7.22 2.94 47.41
N LEU A 38 -7.77 1.74 47.12
CA LEU A 38 -8.24 1.34 45.79
C LEU A 38 -9.55 2.01 45.34
N ASN A 39 -10.30 2.69 46.23
CA ASN A 39 -11.50 3.43 45.85
C ASN A 39 -11.22 4.91 45.55
N THR A 40 -9.94 5.30 45.52
CA THR A 40 -9.52 6.63 45.10
C THR A 40 -9.59 6.73 43.56
N SER A 41 -9.67 7.94 43.01
CA SER A 41 -9.86 8.13 41.56
C SER A 41 -8.76 7.49 40.70
N LEU A 42 -7.51 7.47 41.17
CA LEU A 42 -6.37 6.97 40.39
C LEU A 42 -6.36 5.44 40.21
N PRO A 43 -6.55 4.60 41.25
CA PRO A 43 -6.66 3.15 41.06
C PRO A 43 -7.85 2.72 40.19
N PHE A 44 -8.99 3.44 40.26
CA PHE A 44 -10.10 3.20 39.35
C PHE A 44 -9.72 3.53 37.89
N LEU A 45 -9.06 4.66 37.65
CA LEU A 45 -8.59 5.02 36.31
C LEU A 45 -7.62 3.98 35.75
N LEU A 46 -6.66 3.50 36.58
CA LEU A 46 -5.73 2.44 36.18
C LEU A 46 -6.45 1.13 35.85
N THR A 47 -7.45 0.77 36.66
CA THR A 47 -8.27 -0.44 36.43
C THR A 47 -9.07 -0.32 35.13
N GLN A 48 -9.71 0.84 34.91
CA GLN A 48 -10.45 1.14 33.68
C GLN A 48 -9.53 1.09 32.45
N LEU A 49 -8.37 1.74 32.52
CA LEU A 49 -7.38 1.72 31.44
C LEU A 49 -6.91 0.29 31.14
N PHE A 50 -6.59 -0.50 32.17
CA PHE A 50 -6.20 -1.90 31.98
C PHE A 50 -7.30 -2.72 31.30
N VAL A 51 -8.54 -2.64 31.78
CA VAL A 51 -9.67 -3.39 31.22
C VAL A 51 -9.95 -2.98 29.77
N VAL A 52 -9.96 -1.68 29.48
CA VAL A 52 -10.20 -1.15 28.13
C VAL A 52 -9.10 -1.62 27.19
N LEU A 53 -7.83 -1.44 27.54
CA LEU A 53 -6.72 -1.84 26.67
C LEU A 53 -6.69 -3.35 26.45
N PHE A 54 -6.98 -4.14 27.48
CA PHE A 54 -7.01 -5.59 27.37
C PHE A 54 -8.11 -6.06 26.40
N VAL A 55 -9.34 -5.57 26.60
CA VAL A 55 -10.49 -5.95 25.75
C VAL A 55 -10.32 -5.43 24.32
N ASP A 56 -9.84 -4.20 24.17
CA ASP A 56 -9.57 -3.58 22.87
C ASP A 56 -8.53 -4.38 22.05
N ARG A 57 -7.43 -4.81 22.69
CA ARG A 57 -6.38 -5.60 22.02
C ARG A 57 -6.89 -6.98 21.60
N ILE A 58 -7.72 -7.63 22.42
CA ILE A 58 -8.35 -8.91 22.05
C ILE A 58 -9.26 -8.72 20.84
N LEU A 59 -10.10 -7.67 20.84
CA LEU A 59 -10.97 -7.36 19.72
C LEU A 59 -10.18 -7.07 18.45
N LEU A 60 -9.11 -6.29 18.52
CA LEU A 60 -8.23 -6.03 17.37
C LEU A 60 -7.63 -7.32 16.80
N LEU A 61 -7.22 -8.27 17.63
CA LEU A 61 -6.69 -9.56 17.17
C LEU A 61 -7.75 -10.38 16.42
N ILE A 62 -8.98 -10.42 16.94
CA ILE A 62 -10.10 -11.15 16.33
C ILE A 62 -10.52 -10.48 15.02
N LEU A 63 -10.73 -9.16 15.04
CA LEU A 63 -11.20 -8.38 13.92
C LEU A 63 -10.15 -8.25 12.80
N LYS A 64 -8.86 -8.34 13.13
CA LYS A 64 -7.78 -8.39 12.12
C LYS A 64 -7.96 -9.58 11.15
N SER A 65 -8.44 -10.72 11.63
CA SER A 65 -8.75 -11.86 10.75
C SER A 65 -9.91 -11.59 9.79
N LEU A 66 -10.79 -10.64 10.13
CA LEU A 66 -11.98 -10.26 9.36
C LEU A 66 -11.74 -9.05 8.43
N ARG A 67 -10.50 -8.53 8.36
CA ARG A 67 -10.15 -7.32 7.60
C ARG A 67 -11.06 -6.13 7.95
N GLN A 68 -11.16 -5.89 9.26
CA GLN A 68 -11.93 -4.79 9.81
C GLN A 68 -10.97 -3.68 10.27
N PRO A 69 -11.35 -2.40 10.07
CA PRO A 69 -10.49 -1.29 10.46
C PRO A 69 -10.43 -1.16 11.99
N PRO A 70 -9.32 -0.68 12.56
CA PRO A 70 -9.14 -0.60 14.03
C PRO A 70 -10.24 0.19 14.76
N ILE A 71 -10.78 1.23 14.12
CA ILE A 71 -11.85 2.04 14.71
C ILE A 71 -13.10 1.22 15.07
N VAL A 72 -13.43 0.19 14.27
CA VAL A 72 -14.56 -0.70 14.56
C VAL A 72 -14.31 -1.46 15.86
N ALA A 73 -13.09 -1.96 16.08
CA ALA A 73 -12.72 -2.62 17.32
C ALA A 73 -12.83 -1.68 18.52
N HIS A 74 -12.37 -0.43 18.38
CA HIS A 74 -12.43 0.56 19.45
C HIS A 74 -13.87 0.93 19.84
N ILE A 75 -14.75 1.20 18.86
CA ILE A 75 -16.16 1.51 19.12
C ILE A 75 -16.86 0.29 19.73
N LEU A 76 -16.63 -0.90 19.17
CA LEU A 76 -17.22 -2.14 19.68
C LEU A 76 -16.75 -2.43 21.12
N CYS A 77 -15.47 -2.20 21.43
CA CYS A 77 -14.92 -2.28 22.79
C CYS A 77 -15.70 -1.37 23.74
N GLY A 78 -15.89 -0.11 23.38
CA GLY A 78 -16.68 0.83 24.17
C GLY A 78 -18.12 0.39 24.38
N VAL A 79 -18.79 -0.11 23.33
CA VAL A 79 -20.19 -0.58 23.41
C VAL A 79 -20.31 -1.84 24.29
N LEU A 80 -19.36 -2.77 24.20
CA LEU A 80 -19.31 -3.98 25.02
C LEU A 80 -19.03 -3.67 26.49
N LEU A 81 -18.08 -2.77 26.76
CA LEU A 81 -17.81 -2.31 28.12
C LEU A 81 -18.90 -1.35 28.65
N GLY A 82 -19.72 -0.81 27.76
CA GLY A 82 -20.84 0.08 28.04
C GLY A 82 -22.04 -0.60 28.71
N PRO A 83 -23.14 0.14 28.94
CA PRO A 83 -24.34 -0.37 29.59
C PRO A 83 -25.02 -1.49 28.80
N THR A 84 -24.75 -1.59 27.49
CA THR A 84 -25.34 -2.60 26.60
C THR A 84 -25.02 -4.04 27.04
N VAL A 85 -23.82 -4.31 27.59
CA VAL A 85 -23.41 -5.66 27.99
C VAL A 85 -22.85 -5.69 29.41
N LEU A 86 -21.75 -4.99 29.69
CA LEU A 86 -21.01 -5.19 30.94
C LEU A 86 -21.32 -4.17 32.04
N ALA A 87 -21.47 -2.88 31.72
CA ALA A 87 -21.58 -1.82 32.74
C ALA A 87 -22.91 -1.82 33.52
N GLU A 88 -23.94 -2.54 33.06
CA GLU A 88 -25.19 -2.68 33.81
C GLU A 88 -25.09 -3.71 34.95
N THR A 89 -24.08 -4.58 34.92
CA THR A 89 -23.86 -5.57 36.00
C THR A 89 -23.52 -4.88 37.32
N SER A 90 -24.09 -5.38 38.43
CA SER A 90 -23.87 -4.83 39.78
C SER A 90 -22.39 -4.82 40.18
N PHE A 91 -21.62 -5.79 39.68
CA PHE A 91 -20.17 -5.86 39.84
C PHE A 91 -19.45 -4.74 39.07
N SER A 92 -19.71 -4.60 37.76
CA SER A 92 -19.02 -3.61 36.93
C SER A 92 -19.32 -2.18 37.37
N ARG A 93 -20.59 -1.86 37.67
CA ARG A 93 -20.99 -0.51 38.14
C ARG A 93 -20.33 -0.12 39.47
N LYS A 94 -20.00 -1.11 40.32
CA LYS A 94 -19.40 -0.87 41.63
C LYS A 94 -17.87 -0.83 41.61
N TYR A 95 -17.23 -1.70 40.82
CA TYR A 95 -15.79 -1.92 40.87
C TYR A 95 -15.03 -1.39 39.64
N ILE A 96 -15.69 -1.21 38.49
CA ILE A 96 -15.02 -0.82 37.24
C ILE A 96 -15.47 0.57 36.78
N PHE A 97 -16.78 0.82 36.71
CA PHE A 97 -17.34 2.09 36.22
C PHE A 97 -18.27 2.78 37.24
N PRO A 98 -17.75 3.21 38.42
CA PRO A 98 -18.54 4.00 39.35
C PRO A 98 -18.73 5.43 38.82
N HIS A 99 -19.95 5.97 38.95
CA HIS A 99 -20.32 7.30 38.47
C HIS A 99 -19.36 8.43 38.92
N LYS A 100 -18.79 8.32 40.12
CA LYS A 100 -17.82 9.30 40.66
C LYS A 100 -16.56 9.44 39.82
N THR A 101 -16.16 8.38 39.11
CA THR A 101 -14.91 8.35 38.31
C THR A 101 -15.13 8.65 36.83
N THR A 102 -16.39 8.67 36.37
CA THR A 102 -16.73 8.97 34.96
C THR A 102 -16.24 10.35 34.54
N LEU A 103 -16.31 11.35 35.42
CA LEU A 103 -15.80 12.70 35.12
C LEU A 103 -14.27 12.72 34.94
N VAL A 104 -13.53 11.92 35.72
CA VAL A 104 -12.07 11.78 35.56
C VAL A 104 -11.74 11.04 34.26
N LEU A 105 -12.51 10.02 33.92
CA LEU A 105 -12.35 9.32 32.66
C LEU A 105 -12.59 10.27 31.47
N GLU A 106 -13.65 11.09 31.54
CA GLU A 106 -13.99 12.09 30.52
C GLU A 106 -12.90 13.15 30.34
N THR A 107 -12.29 13.64 31.41
CA THR A 107 -11.20 14.61 31.29
C THR A 107 -9.97 14.00 30.60
N PHE A 108 -9.58 12.77 30.94
CA PHE A 108 -8.47 12.08 30.27
C PHE A 108 -8.75 11.75 28.81
N ALA A 109 -9.98 11.41 28.46
CA ALA A 109 -10.36 11.16 27.09
C ALA A 109 -10.44 12.43 26.23
N ASN A 110 -10.91 13.55 26.78
CA ASN A 110 -10.87 14.83 26.07
C ASN A 110 -9.42 15.28 25.88
N LEU A 111 -8.54 15.04 26.86
CA LEU A 111 -7.10 15.26 26.71
C LEU A 111 -6.50 14.37 25.61
N ALA A 112 -6.87 13.09 25.56
CA ALA A 112 -6.48 12.17 24.49
C ALA A 112 -6.88 12.71 23.11
N LEU A 113 -8.11 13.20 23.02
CA LEU A 113 -8.68 13.76 21.80
C LEU A 113 -7.96 15.03 21.34
N THR A 114 -7.57 15.90 22.28
CA THR A 114 -6.75 17.08 22.00
C THR A 114 -5.41 16.69 21.37
N TYR A 115 -4.69 15.73 21.96
CA TYR A 115 -3.42 15.25 21.39
C TYR A 115 -3.60 14.51 20.06
N TYR A 116 -4.66 13.71 19.93
CA TYR A 116 -4.95 13.02 18.67
C TYR A 116 -5.22 14.01 17.55
N MET A 117 -5.96 15.09 17.83
CA MET A 117 -6.28 16.09 16.82
C MET A 117 -5.10 16.97 16.43
N PHE A 118 -4.13 17.14 17.32
CA PHE A 118 -2.82 17.65 16.92
C PHE A 118 -2.15 16.73 15.90
N LEU A 119 -2.13 15.40 16.10
CA LEU A 119 -1.55 14.46 15.14
C LEU A 119 -2.27 14.50 13.79
N VAL A 120 -3.60 14.61 13.80
CA VAL A 120 -4.41 14.77 12.59
C VAL A 120 -4.06 16.07 11.86
N GLY A 121 -3.90 17.18 12.58
CA GLY A 121 -3.46 18.45 11.99
C GLY A 121 -2.03 18.38 11.44
N LEU A 122 -1.14 17.64 12.11
CA LEU A 122 0.24 17.44 11.70
C LEU A 122 0.37 16.63 10.41
N GLU A 123 -0.54 15.69 10.18
CA GLU A 123 -0.57 14.83 8.98
C GLU A 123 -1.28 15.49 7.77
N MET A 124 -2.10 16.53 8.01
CA MET A 124 -2.82 17.26 6.97
C MET A 124 -1.87 18.05 6.06
N GLU A 125 -1.89 17.75 4.76
CA GLU A 125 -1.14 18.49 3.74
C GLU A 125 -2.07 19.41 2.93
N PHE A 126 -2.03 20.73 3.19
CA PHE A 126 -2.94 21.70 2.56
C PHE A 126 -2.62 21.97 1.07
N THR A 127 -1.40 21.66 0.63
CA THR A 127 -0.95 21.77 -0.77
C THR A 127 -1.85 20.95 -1.71
N LEU A 128 -2.26 19.76 -1.26
CA LEU A 128 -3.17 18.85 -1.99
C LEU A 128 -4.55 19.46 -2.27
N ILE A 129 -5.00 20.38 -1.40
CA ILE A 129 -6.27 21.10 -1.58
C ILE A 129 -6.10 22.21 -2.62
N MET A 130 -4.98 22.94 -2.56
CA MET A 130 -4.70 24.05 -3.50
C MET A 130 -4.54 23.54 -4.94
N GLN A 131 -4.05 22.31 -5.11
CA GLN A 131 -3.92 21.64 -6.40
C GLN A 131 -5.19 20.87 -6.82
N ALA A 132 -6.27 20.91 -6.02
CA ALA A 132 -7.48 20.16 -6.31
C ALA A 132 -8.18 20.70 -7.57
N GLY A 133 -8.34 19.84 -8.57
CA GLY A 133 -9.12 20.15 -9.76
C GLY A 133 -10.62 20.31 -9.46
N SER A 134 -11.35 20.95 -10.38
CA SER A 134 -12.79 21.17 -10.27
C SER A 134 -13.60 19.88 -10.05
N GLN A 135 -13.13 18.76 -10.61
CA GLN A 135 -13.70 17.43 -10.40
C GLN A 135 -13.70 17.02 -8.92
N VAL A 136 -12.57 17.19 -8.22
CA VAL A 136 -12.42 16.82 -6.80
C VAL A 136 -13.33 17.66 -5.92
N ILE A 137 -13.41 18.97 -6.21
CA ILE A 137 -14.27 19.90 -5.47
C ILE A 137 -15.74 19.51 -5.63
N SER A 138 -16.18 19.17 -6.85
CA SER A 138 -17.55 18.69 -7.10
C SER A 138 -17.86 17.38 -6.38
N ILE A 139 -16.91 16.45 -6.34
CA ILE A 139 -17.05 15.18 -5.60
C ILE A 139 -17.19 15.45 -4.11
N ALA A 140 -16.34 16.29 -3.53
CA ALA A 140 -16.41 16.66 -2.12
C ALA A 140 -17.74 17.36 -1.80
N ALA A 141 -18.17 18.32 -2.64
CA ALA A 141 -19.42 19.04 -2.46
C ALA A 141 -20.65 18.10 -2.51
N ALA A 142 -20.71 17.17 -3.45
CA ALA A 142 -21.77 16.16 -3.51
C ALA A 142 -21.72 15.22 -2.29
N GLY A 143 -20.52 14.81 -1.89
CA GLY A 143 -20.27 14.04 -0.67
C GLY A 143 -20.66 14.78 0.62
N ILE A 144 -20.85 16.10 0.57
CA ILE A 144 -21.26 16.93 1.71
C ILE A 144 -22.76 17.19 1.70
N ILE A 145 -23.28 17.75 0.60
CA ILE A 145 -24.63 18.31 0.51
C ILE A 145 -25.69 17.22 0.63
N PHE A 146 -25.52 16.10 -0.07
CA PHE A 146 -26.53 15.03 -0.06
C PHE A 146 -26.65 14.36 1.33
N PRO A 147 -25.56 13.89 1.97
CA PRO A 147 -25.65 13.33 3.32
C PRO A 147 -26.16 14.33 4.37
N LEU A 148 -25.87 15.62 4.21
CA LEU A 148 -26.38 16.67 5.09
C LEU A 148 -27.92 16.75 5.03
N LEU A 149 -28.49 16.77 3.82
CA LEU A 149 -29.94 16.79 3.61
C LEU A 149 -30.61 15.51 4.11
N PHE A 150 -30.03 14.35 3.77
CA PHE A 150 -30.54 13.06 4.23
C PHE A 150 -30.44 12.91 5.74
N GLY A 151 -29.35 13.34 6.37
CA GLY A 151 -29.19 13.25 7.81
C GLY A 151 -30.15 14.14 8.57
N PHE A 152 -30.46 15.33 8.02
CA PHE A 152 -31.53 16.18 8.55
C PHE A 152 -32.87 15.45 8.47
N GLY A 153 -33.25 14.94 7.29
CA GLY A 153 -34.52 14.23 7.08
C GLY A 153 -34.67 12.95 7.91
N LEU A 154 -33.61 12.14 8.01
CA LEU A 154 -33.59 10.89 8.77
C LEU A 154 -33.82 11.13 10.26
N TYR A 155 -33.33 12.25 10.81
CA TYR A 155 -33.60 12.58 12.21
C TYR A 155 -35.09 12.80 12.48
N PHE A 156 -35.78 13.58 11.64
CA PHE A 156 -37.22 13.83 11.79
C PHE A 156 -38.05 12.57 11.58
N MET A 157 -37.56 11.63 10.77
CA MET A 157 -38.22 10.35 10.54
C MET A 157 -38.00 9.37 11.71
N ALA A 158 -36.79 9.33 12.27
CA ALA A 158 -36.39 8.37 13.29
C ALA A 158 -36.87 8.71 14.70
N VAL A 159 -36.97 10.00 15.01
CA VAL A 159 -37.32 10.46 16.36
C VAL A 159 -38.83 10.71 16.44
N PRO A 160 -39.60 9.90 17.19
CA PRO A 160 -41.04 10.11 17.34
C PRO A 160 -41.32 11.47 18.00
N LYS A 161 -42.42 12.13 17.58
CA LYS A 161 -42.79 13.51 17.96
C LYS A 161 -43.18 13.71 19.44
N SER A 162 -42.96 12.75 20.34
CA SER A 162 -43.38 12.85 21.75
C SER A 162 -42.32 13.50 22.65
N ASP A 163 -42.74 14.56 23.35
CA ASP A 163 -42.21 15.32 24.50
C ASP A 163 -40.73 15.72 24.62
N HIS A 164 -39.78 15.11 23.91
CA HIS A 164 -38.34 15.47 23.97
C HIS A 164 -37.73 15.69 22.58
N PHE A 165 -38.52 16.25 21.65
CA PHE A 165 -38.07 16.56 20.30
C PHE A 165 -37.22 17.83 20.30
N ASP A 166 -35.89 17.67 20.28
CA ASP A 166 -34.98 18.78 20.04
C ASP A 166 -34.61 18.83 18.56
N SER A 167 -35.04 19.88 17.85
CA SER A 167 -34.73 20.06 16.43
C SER A 167 -33.22 20.23 16.19
N ARG A 168 -32.46 20.65 17.21
CA ARG A 168 -31.01 20.81 17.15
C ARG A 168 -30.29 19.49 16.86
N GLY A 169 -30.85 18.35 17.29
CA GLY A 169 -30.29 17.02 17.05
C GLY A 169 -30.17 16.66 15.56
N SER A 170 -31.06 17.20 14.72
CA SER A 170 -31.02 16.99 13.26
C SER A 170 -29.74 17.54 12.63
N MET A 171 -29.20 18.64 13.15
CA MET A 171 -27.96 19.24 12.66
C MET A 171 -26.76 18.35 12.99
N PHE A 172 -26.71 17.75 14.19
CA PHE A 172 -25.64 16.82 14.55
C PHE A 172 -25.69 15.53 13.74
N TRP A 173 -26.89 14.99 13.47
CA TRP A 173 -27.05 13.84 12.56
C TRP A 173 -26.56 14.16 11.15
N ALA A 174 -26.95 15.31 10.61
CA ALA A 174 -26.52 15.78 9.30
C ALA A 174 -24.99 15.92 9.22
N ILE A 175 -24.37 16.62 10.18
CA ILE A 175 -22.91 16.85 10.19
C ILE A 175 -22.14 15.53 10.38
N ALA A 176 -22.61 14.64 11.27
CA ALA A 176 -21.97 13.33 11.48
C ALA A 176 -22.03 12.44 10.22
N LEU A 177 -23.14 12.49 9.48
CA LEU A 177 -23.29 11.76 8.21
C LEU A 177 -22.48 12.36 7.06
N THR A 178 -22.21 13.66 7.10
CA THR A 178 -21.31 14.32 6.14
C THR A 178 -19.83 14.00 6.38
N SER A 179 -19.39 13.81 7.62
CA SER A 179 -17.98 13.54 7.96
C SER A 179 -17.38 12.34 7.21
N THR A 180 -16.15 12.51 6.70
CA THR A 180 -15.37 11.49 5.97
C THR A 180 -13.93 11.53 6.46
N ASN A 181 -13.54 10.62 7.34
CA ASN A 181 -12.29 10.77 8.08
C ASN A 181 -11.06 10.47 7.21
N PHE A 182 -10.26 11.49 6.94
CA PHE A 182 -9.08 11.35 6.08
C PHE A 182 -8.02 10.37 6.62
N PRO A 183 -7.66 10.33 7.93
CA PRO A 183 -6.58 9.46 8.41
C PRO A 183 -6.93 7.98 8.26
N ASP A 184 -8.17 7.62 8.60
CA ASP A 184 -8.66 6.24 8.44
C ASP A 184 -8.76 5.88 6.95
N LEU A 185 -9.21 6.80 6.10
CA LEU A 185 -9.24 6.58 4.65
C LEU A 185 -7.84 6.36 4.07
N THR A 186 -6.87 7.17 4.48
CA THR A 186 -5.46 7.03 4.07
C THR A 186 -4.91 5.66 4.42
N LYS A 187 -5.21 5.17 5.63
CA LYS A 187 -4.82 3.83 6.06
C LYS A 187 -5.50 2.74 5.24
N ILE A 188 -6.81 2.83 5.00
CA ILE A 188 -7.55 1.88 4.16
C ILE A 188 -7.00 1.87 2.72
N LEU A 189 -6.71 3.03 2.15
CA LEU A 189 -6.10 3.16 0.83
C LEU A 189 -4.68 2.55 0.80
N ALA A 190 -3.94 2.65 1.91
CA ALA A 190 -2.62 2.04 2.04
C ALA A 190 -2.68 0.52 2.08
N ASP A 191 -3.56 -0.02 2.93
CA ASP A 191 -3.77 -1.45 3.10
C ASP A 191 -4.28 -2.10 1.80
N LEU A 192 -5.10 -1.37 1.03
CA LEU A 192 -5.60 -1.80 -0.28
C LEU A 192 -4.64 -1.52 -1.45
N LYS A 193 -3.47 -0.92 -1.20
CA LYS A 193 -2.50 -0.46 -2.23
C LYS A 193 -3.09 0.52 -3.27
N LEU A 194 -4.17 1.22 -2.93
CA LEU A 194 -4.86 2.18 -3.81
C LEU A 194 -4.36 3.63 -3.65
N LEU A 195 -3.55 3.91 -2.62
CA LEU A 195 -2.94 5.21 -2.30
C LEU A 195 -2.52 6.07 -3.50
N ARG A 196 -1.96 5.44 -4.52
CA ARG A 196 -1.28 6.13 -5.64
C ARG A 196 -2.07 6.15 -6.93
N THR A 197 -3.18 5.41 -6.96
CA THR A 197 -4.10 5.46 -8.09
C THR A 197 -4.73 6.84 -8.18
N ASN A 198 -5.17 7.23 -9.36
CA ASN A 198 -5.91 8.49 -9.54
C ASN A 198 -7.15 8.54 -8.62
N ILE A 199 -7.79 7.38 -8.38
CA ILE A 199 -8.92 7.23 -7.46
C ILE A 199 -8.49 7.51 -6.01
N GLY A 200 -7.35 6.98 -5.58
CA GLY A 200 -6.79 7.22 -4.25
C GLY A 200 -6.47 8.70 -4.01
N LYS A 201 -5.81 9.36 -4.97
CA LYS A 201 -5.53 10.81 -4.90
C LYS A 201 -6.81 11.63 -4.81
N MET A 202 -7.80 11.35 -5.67
CA MET A 202 -9.10 12.04 -5.65
C MET A 202 -9.84 11.81 -4.33
N ALA A 203 -9.82 10.58 -3.80
CA ALA A 203 -10.42 10.23 -2.53
C ALA A 203 -9.79 11.02 -1.37
N MET A 204 -8.45 11.08 -1.31
CA MET A 204 -7.73 11.82 -0.27
C MET A 204 -8.05 13.31 -0.28
N CYS A 205 -7.91 13.97 -1.43
CA CYS A 205 -8.20 15.40 -1.54
C CYS A 205 -9.67 15.70 -1.19
N SER A 206 -10.61 14.86 -1.67
CA SER A 206 -12.03 15.00 -1.35
C SER A 206 -12.33 14.81 0.15
N ALA A 207 -11.67 13.84 0.80
CA ALA A 207 -11.85 13.59 2.23
C ALA A 207 -11.29 14.73 3.09
N ILE A 208 -10.11 15.27 2.74
CA ILE A 208 -9.53 16.43 3.42
C ILE A 208 -10.48 17.63 3.33
N ILE A 209 -11.02 17.93 2.14
CA ILE A 209 -12.02 19.00 1.95
C ILE A 209 -13.28 18.72 2.79
N SER A 210 -13.77 17.47 2.76
CA SER A 210 -14.93 17.04 3.54
C SER A 210 -14.73 17.21 5.04
N ASP A 211 -13.57 16.84 5.59
CA ASP A 211 -13.27 16.97 7.01
C ASP A 211 -13.14 18.43 7.44
N LEU A 212 -12.42 19.26 6.69
CA LEU A 212 -12.33 20.70 6.95
C LEU A 212 -13.69 21.39 6.93
N PHE A 213 -14.54 21.04 5.96
CA PHE A 213 -15.90 21.58 5.88
C PHE A 213 -16.77 21.10 7.05
N THR A 214 -16.65 19.83 7.44
CA THR A 214 -17.38 19.27 8.59
C THR A 214 -17.00 19.99 9.88
N TRP A 215 -15.72 20.32 10.06
CA TRP A 215 -15.23 21.13 11.18
C TRP A 215 -15.87 22.51 11.22
N PHE A 216 -15.91 23.18 10.07
CA PHE A 216 -16.58 24.48 9.95
C PHE A 216 -18.07 24.39 10.31
N LEU A 217 -18.77 23.35 9.84
CA LEU A 217 -20.16 23.11 10.19
C LEU A 217 -20.37 22.84 11.69
N LEU A 218 -19.45 22.12 12.34
CA LEU A 218 -19.52 21.86 13.78
C LEU A 218 -19.39 23.16 14.60
N ILE A 219 -18.42 24.02 14.25
CA ILE A 219 -18.24 25.33 14.90
C ILE A 219 -19.50 26.20 14.69
N MET A 220 -20.04 26.20 13.47
CA MET A 220 -21.27 26.92 13.16
C MET A 220 -22.46 26.41 13.98
N ALA A 221 -22.63 25.08 14.09
CA ALA A 221 -23.68 24.47 14.90
C ALA A 221 -23.61 24.93 16.36
N LEU A 222 -22.41 24.87 16.95
CA LEU A 222 -22.20 25.27 18.34
C LEU A 222 -22.46 26.77 18.57
N SER A 223 -22.03 27.61 17.64
CA SER A 223 -22.28 29.06 17.72
C SER A 223 -23.77 29.39 17.68
N ILE A 224 -24.54 28.70 16.83
CA ILE A 224 -26.00 28.88 16.75
C ILE A 224 -26.66 28.50 18.08
N PHE A 225 -26.20 27.44 18.74
CA PHE A 225 -26.84 26.90 19.95
C PHE A 225 -26.44 27.60 21.24
N ASN A 226 -25.21 28.12 21.34
CA ASN A 226 -24.74 28.83 22.54
C ASN A 226 -25.23 30.29 22.62
N GLY A 227 -26.03 30.77 21.67
CA GLY A 227 -26.62 32.12 21.67
C GLY A 227 -25.63 33.26 21.37
N GLN A 228 -24.32 33.01 21.43
CA GLN A 228 -23.25 33.96 21.08
C GLN A 228 -22.85 33.86 19.59
N LYS A 229 -23.83 34.08 18.71
CA LYS A 229 -23.80 33.66 17.29
C LYS A 229 -22.59 34.16 16.47
N TYR A 230 -22.05 35.33 16.80
CA TYR A 230 -20.95 35.94 16.03
C TYR A 230 -19.62 35.94 16.78
N ASN A 231 -19.65 36.06 18.12
CA ASN A 231 -18.43 36.27 18.90
C ASN A 231 -17.53 35.03 18.89
N ALA A 232 -18.10 33.82 18.99
CA ALA A 232 -17.32 32.58 18.99
C ALA A 232 -16.71 32.25 17.62
N VAL A 233 -17.44 32.52 16.53
CA VAL A 233 -16.92 32.32 15.16
C VAL A 233 -15.86 33.37 14.83
N LEU A 234 -16.07 34.62 15.26
CA LEU A 234 -15.10 35.68 15.03
C LEU A 234 -13.83 35.49 15.87
N SER A 235 -13.96 35.11 17.15
CA SER A 235 -12.82 34.86 18.04
C SER A 235 -11.96 33.68 17.54
N THR A 236 -12.60 32.60 17.09
CA THR A 236 -11.90 31.45 16.48
C THR A 236 -11.24 31.82 15.15
N GLY A 237 -11.91 32.59 14.30
CA GLY A 237 -11.32 33.12 13.07
C GLY A 237 -10.07 33.97 13.34
N ILE A 238 -10.14 34.87 14.32
CA ILE A 238 -8.99 35.67 14.77
C ILE A 238 -7.87 34.77 15.31
N PHE A 239 -8.19 33.76 16.12
CA PHE A 239 -7.20 32.80 16.62
C PHE A 239 -6.51 32.05 15.47
N ILE A 240 -7.26 31.59 14.46
CA ILE A 240 -6.70 30.93 13.27
C ILE A 240 -5.74 31.88 12.54
N LEU A 241 -6.14 33.14 12.33
CA LEU A 241 -5.28 34.15 11.69
C LEU A 241 -4.00 34.40 12.50
N ILE A 242 -4.10 34.58 13.82
CA ILE A 242 -2.94 34.75 14.71
C ILE A 242 -2.03 33.51 14.63
N SER A 243 -2.61 32.32 14.59
CA SER A 243 -1.85 31.09 14.52
C SER A 243 -1.08 31.02 13.18
N ILE A 244 -1.71 31.38 12.06
CA ILE A 244 -1.07 31.39 10.74
C ILE A 244 0.01 32.48 10.63
N PHE A 245 -0.26 33.70 11.09
CA PHE A 245 0.62 34.86 10.85
C PHE A 245 1.66 35.12 11.95
N ALA A 246 1.42 34.69 13.18
CA ALA A 246 2.35 34.89 14.31
C ALA A 246 2.93 33.58 14.82
N LEU A 247 2.10 32.56 15.06
CA LEU A 247 2.58 31.29 15.62
C LEU A 247 3.40 30.48 14.60
N ARG A 248 3.00 30.45 13.33
CA ARG A 248 3.77 29.78 12.26
C ARG A 248 5.20 30.29 12.11
N PRO A 249 5.45 31.60 11.88
CA PRO A 249 6.81 32.10 11.71
C PRO A 249 7.64 31.98 12.99
N THR A 250 7.03 32.13 14.18
CA THR A 250 7.77 31.98 15.44
C THR A 250 8.23 30.54 15.67
N VAL A 251 7.38 29.55 15.40
CA VAL A 251 7.74 28.13 15.52
C VAL A 251 8.76 27.73 14.46
N ALA A 252 8.58 28.16 13.21
CA ALA A 252 9.56 27.92 12.14
C ALA A 252 10.93 28.52 12.47
N TRP A 253 10.96 29.78 12.93
CA TRP A 253 12.20 30.43 13.37
C TRP A 253 12.87 29.69 14.54
N LEU A 254 12.09 29.17 15.50
CA LEU A 254 12.62 28.42 16.65
C LEU A 254 13.22 27.08 16.22
N ILE A 255 12.59 26.38 15.26
CA ILE A 255 13.09 25.13 14.70
C ILE A 255 14.39 25.39 13.92
N ASP A 256 14.42 26.40 13.05
CA ASP A 256 15.61 26.77 12.27
C ASP A 256 16.80 27.17 13.14
N ARG A 257 16.55 27.89 14.24
CA ARG A 257 17.58 28.30 15.19
C ARG A 257 18.21 27.10 15.90
N THR A 258 17.43 26.07 16.17
CA THR A 258 17.85 24.94 17.00
C THR A 258 18.33 23.74 16.16
N SER A 259 17.92 23.63 14.89
CA SER A 259 18.31 22.56 13.97
C SER A 259 19.69 22.74 13.32
N ARG A 260 20.45 23.80 13.64
CA ARG A 260 21.76 24.10 13.04
C ARG A 260 22.92 23.18 13.46
N GLY A 261 22.69 22.05 14.12
CA GLY A 261 23.78 21.12 14.42
C GLY A 261 23.48 19.82 15.17
N GLU A 262 22.30 19.62 15.75
CA GLU A 262 22.02 18.40 16.53
C GLU A 262 20.68 17.74 16.18
N ILE A 263 20.67 16.41 16.36
CA ILE A 263 19.50 15.54 16.38
C ILE A 263 18.47 16.18 17.33
N ILE A 264 17.25 16.48 16.85
CA ILE A 264 16.14 17.05 17.64
C ILE A 264 16.16 16.48 19.06
N SER A 265 16.50 17.31 20.05
CA SER A 265 16.62 16.91 21.44
C SER A 265 15.26 16.74 22.10
N ASP A 266 15.17 15.88 23.12
CA ASP A 266 13.92 15.52 23.80
C ASP A 266 13.16 16.74 24.35
N THR A 267 13.87 17.83 24.65
CA THR A 267 13.30 19.09 25.12
C THR A 267 12.32 19.72 24.12
N HIS A 268 12.54 19.57 22.81
CA HIS A 268 11.64 20.11 21.78
C HIS A 268 10.26 19.47 21.81
N VAL A 269 10.23 18.14 21.99
CA VAL A 269 8.96 17.40 22.08
C VAL A 269 8.15 17.87 23.28
N TRP A 270 8.82 18.21 24.39
CA TRP A 270 8.16 18.70 25.60
C TRP A 270 7.56 20.10 25.41
N PHE A 271 8.27 20.99 24.71
CA PHE A 271 7.73 22.30 24.33
C PHE A 271 6.53 22.19 23.39
N ILE A 272 6.58 21.28 22.42
CA ILE A 272 5.46 21.02 21.50
C ILE A 272 4.27 20.48 22.27
N MET A 273 4.48 19.52 23.18
CA MET A 273 3.44 18.99 24.07
C MET A 273 2.77 20.07 24.92
N ALA A 274 3.55 21.01 25.47
CA ALA A 274 3.01 22.16 26.19
C ALA A 274 2.26 23.13 25.26
N GLY A 275 2.78 23.33 24.03
CA GLY A 275 2.15 24.16 23.00
C GLY A 275 0.76 23.64 22.57
N ILE A 276 0.60 22.32 22.47
CA ILE A 276 -0.71 21.68 22.19
C ILE A 276 -1.73 22.07 23.26
N LEU A 277 -1.36 21.96 24.54
CA LEU A 277 -2.24 22.31 25.65
C LEU A 277 -2.55 23.81 25.69
N LEU A 278 -1.55 24.66 25.44
CA LEU A 278 -1.73 26.10 25.41
C LEU A 278 -2.68 26.54 24.29
N CYS A 279 -2.52 26.00 23.08
CA CYS A 279 -3.38 26.31 21.94
C CYS A 279 -4.82 25.80 22.18
N GLY A 280 -4.97 24.61 22.77
CA GLY A 280 -6.27 24.09 23.16
C GLY A 280 -6.97 24.95 24.21
N LEU A 281 -6.25 25.37 25.25
CA LEU A 281 -6.78 26.26 26.29
C LEU A 281 -7.17 27.63 25.70
N ALA A 282 -6.38 28.17 24.78
CA ALA A 282 -6.70 29.44 24.10
C ALA A 282 -8.00 29.34 23.29
N THR A 283 -8.22 28.25 22.54
CA THR A 283 -9.46 28.08 21.78
C THR A 283 -10.67 27.81 22.66
N ASP A 284 -10.48 27.11 23.78
CA ASP A 284 -11.52 26.92 24.80
C ASP A 284 -11.95 28.26 25.41
N ALA A 285 -10.98 29.11 25.77
CA ALA A 285 -11.23 30.47 26.25
C ALA A 285 -11.91 31.37 25.19
N CYS A 286 -11.69 31.11 23.90
CA CYS A 286 -12.40 31.79 22.80
C CYS A 286 -13.86 31.31 22.63
N GLY A 287 -14.33 30.31 23.38
CA GLY A 287 -15.68 29.76 23.30
C GLY A 287 -15.86 28.64 22.26
N SER A 288 -14.76 28.04 21.81
CA SER A 288 -14.74 26.87 20.92
C SER A 288 -14.30 25.62 21.67
N HIS A 289 -14.30 24.45 21.03
CA HIS A 289 -13.71 23.25 21.63
C HIS A 289 -12.18 23.32 21.61
N SER A 290 -11.53 22.88 22.70
CA SER A 290 -10.06 22.83 22.86
C SER A 290 -9.35 22.00 21.78
N ILE A 291 -10.10 21.12 21.11
CA ILE A 291 -9.63 20.27 20.02
C ILE A 291 -9.21 21.11 18.79
N VAL A 292 -9.90 22.23 18.54
CA VAL A 292 -9.66 23.10 17.37
C VAL A 292 -8.26 23.73 17.45
N GLY A 293 -7.84 24.20 18.62
CA GLY A 293 -6.51 24.79 18.78
C GLY A 293 -5.38 23.78 18.63
N ALA A 294 -5.58 22.56 19.13
CA ALA A 294 -4.60 21.49 18.96
C ALA A 294 -4.44 21.08 17.48
N PHE A 295 -5.55 20.93 16.76
CA PHE A 295 -5.54 20.70 15.32
C PHE A 295 -4.81 21.81 14.56
N MET A 296 -5.14 23.07 14.84
CA MET A 296 -4.49 24.21 14.19
C MET A 296 -2.99 24.27 14.49
N PHE A 297 -2.58 23.96 15.73
CA PHE A 297 -1.16 23.92 16.08
C PHE A 297 -0.40 22.84 15.29
N GLY A 298 -1.01 21.68 15.07
CA GLY A 298 -0.45 20.63 14.20
C GLY A 298 -0.34 21.08 12.74
N ALA A 299 -1.41 21.67 12.21
CA ALA A 299 -1.50 22.15 10.82
C ALA A 299 -0.47 23.25 10.47
N ILE A 300 -0.06 24.02 11.47
CA ILE A 300 0.85 25.16 11.31
C ILE A 300 2.32 24.74 11.41
N LEU A 301 2.62 23.59 12.01
CA LEU A 301 3.98 23.12 12.16
C LEU A 301 4.63 22.98 10.76
N PRO A 302 5.84 23.54 10.54
CA PRO A 302 6.48 23.49 9.23
C PRO A 302 6.66 22.05 8.77
N HIS A 303 6.47 21.83 7.48
CA HIS A 303 6.43 20.50 6.86
C HIS A 303 7.82 19.88 6.68
N ASP A 304 8.80 20.21 7.53
CA ASP A 304 10.08 19.51 7.53
C ASP A 304 9.83 18.05 7.89
N ASP A 305 9.93 17.18 6.87
CA ASP A 305 9.60 15.76 6.96
C ASP A 305 10.26 15.09 8.17
N THR A 306 11.48 15.49 8.55
CA THR A 306 12.22 14.91 9.67
C THR A 306 11.67 15.28 11.05
N VAL A 307 11.20 16.53 11.22
CA VAL A 307 10.65 16.99 12.51
C VAL A 307 9.25 16.42 12.68
N ARG A 308 8.45 16.50 11.61
CA ARG A 308 7.09 15.97 11.56
C ARG A 308 7.05 14.48 11.88
N THR A 309 7.84 13.67 11.16
CA THR A 309 7.89 12.21 11.36
C THR A 309 8.32 11.84 12.77
N LYS A 310 9.37 12.47 13.31
CA LYS A 310 9.86 12.16 14.67
C LYS A 310 8.83 12.50 15.75
N ILE A 311 8.14 13.62 15.64
CA ILE A 311 7.08 14.01 16.59
C ILE A 311 5.91 13.03 16.48
N PHE A 312 5.50 12.73 15.24
CA PHE A 312 4.39 11.82 14.97
C PHE A 312 4.66 10.43 15.54
N GLU A 313 5.81 9.81 15.23
CA GLU A 313 6.19 8.49 15.76
C GLU A 313 6.18 8.43 17.28
N ARG A 314 6.69 9.47 17.96
CA ARG A 314 6.79 9.49 19.43
C ARG A 314 5.44 9.64 20.12
N LEU A 315 4.52 10.38 19.50
CA LEU A 315 3.21 10.69 20.09
C LEU A 315 2.14 9.70 19.66
N GLN A 316 2.17 9.24 18.42
CA GLN A 316 1.14 8.37 17.85
C GLN A 316 0.96 7.09 18.66
N ASP A 317 2.05 6.41 19.02
CA ASP A 317 1.96 5.14 19.75
C ASP A 317 1.31 5.30 21.13
N VAL A 318 1.65 6.38 21.85
CA VAL A 318 1.10 6.66 23.17
C VAL A 318 -0.35 7.15 23.06
N VAL A 319 -0.60 8.12 22.18
CA VAL A 319 -1.91 8.77 22.04
C VAL A 319 -2.92 7.80 21.42
N ALA A 320 -2.64 7.24 20.25
CA ALA A 320 -3.56 6.32 19.57
C ALA A 320 -3.61 4.95 20.25
N GLY A 321 -2.49 4.45 20.77
CA GLY A 321 -2.40 3.09 21.32
C GLY A 321 -2.84 2.94 22.77
N ILE A 322 -2.78 4.00 23.59
CA ILE A 322 -3.09 3.96 25.03
C ILE A 322 -4.25 4.90 25.39
N LEU A 323 -4.20 6.15 24.93
CA LEU A 323 -5.13 7.19 25.39
C LEU A 323 -6.46 7.20 24.61
N MET A 324 -6.44 7.04 23.28
CA MET A 324 -7.64 7.06 22.43
C MET A 324 -8.71 6.01 22.77
N PRO A 325 -8.37 4.78 23.19
CA PRO A 325 -9.37 3.82 23.67
C PRO A 325 -10.27 4.36 24.79
N LEU A 326 -9.80 5.31 25.61
CA LEU A 326 -10.63 5.96 26.63
C LEU A 326 -11.75 6.83 26.02
N PHE A 327 -11.47 7.53 24.93
CA PHE A 327 -12.47 8.31 24.21
C PHE A 327 -13.57 7.42 23.62
N PHE A 328 -13.18 6.32 22.97
CA PHE A 328 -14.14 5.35 22.46
C PHE A 328 -14.91 4.65 23.57
N LEU A 329 -14.29 4.40 24.72
CA LEU A 329 -14.97 3.88 25.91
C LEU A 329 -16.09 4.83 26.37
N ILE A 330 -15.85 6.13 26.49
CA ILE A 330 -16.90 7.08 26.91
C ILE A 330 -18.04 7.13 25.91
N SER A 331 -17.71 7.18 24.61
CA SER A 331 -18.70 7.12 23.54
C SER A 331 -19.58 5.86 23.66
N GLY A 332 -18.96 4.72 23.98
CA GLY A 332 -19.64 3.45 24.21
C GLY A 332 -20.44 3.39 25.52
N LEU A 333 -19.92 3.95 26.62
CA LEU A 333 -20.63 4.07 27.91
C LEU A 333 -21.88 4.95 27.80
N ARG A 334 -21.87 5.93 26.91
CA ARG A 334 -23.05 6.77 26.56
C ARG A 334 -24.01 6.06 25.59
N SER A 335 -23.58 4.97 24.96
CA SER A 335 -24.35 4.21 23.96
C SER A 335 -25.10 3.04 24.59
N ASP A 336 -26.35 3.27 24.95
CA ASP A 336 -27.26 2.23 25.44
C ASP A 336 -28.11 1.66 24.29
N LEU A 337 -27.60 0.61 23.64
CA LEU A 337 -28.32 -0.05 22.54
C LEU A 337 -29.55 -0.82 23.04
N ARG A 338 -29.53 -1.30 24.28
CA ARG A 338 -30.66 -2.05 24.86
C ARG A 338 -31.87 -1.14 25.01
N HIS A 339 -31.66 0.04 25.59
CA HIS A 339 -32.71 1.06 25.69
C HIS A 339 -33.16 1.57 24.31
N MET A 340 -32.25 1.69 23.34
CA MET A 340 -32.59 2.06 21.97
C MET A 340 -33.49 1.02 21.30
N PHE A 341 -33.13 -0.28 21.33
CA PHE A 341 -33.93 -1.34 20.70
C PHE A 341 -35.30 -1.56 21.35
N GLN A 342 -35.45 -1.23 22.64
CA GLN A 342 -36.75 -1.28 23.32
C GLN A 342 -37.71 -0.17 22.86
N ASN A 343 -37.17 0.99 22.48
CA ASN A 343 -37.97 2.18 22.17
C ASN A 343 -38.05 2.53 20.68
N THR A 344 -37.19 1.93 19.86
CA THR A 344 -37.14 2.16 18.41
C THR A 344 -37.33 0.82 17.69
N PRO A 345 -38.32 0.69 16.78
CA PRO A 345 -38.53 -0.54 16.04
C PRO A 345 -37.32 -0.85 15.16
N TRP A 346 -36.97 -2.13 15.07
CA TRP A 346 -35.79 -2.60 14.31
C TRP A 346 -35.85 -2.19 12.83
N GLU A 347 -37.05 -2.08 12.24
CA GLU A 347 -37.27 -1.62 10.87
C GLU A 347 -36.74 -0.20 10.67
N MET A 348 -36.99 0.69 11.64
CA MET A 348 -36.51 2.07 11.58
C MET A 348 -34.98 2.12 11.68
N VAL A 349 -34.38 1.26 12.51
CA VAL A 349 -32.93 1.12 12.61
C VAL A 349 -32.35 0.72 11.25
N LEU A 350 -32.92 -0.30 10.61
CA LEU A 350 -32.49 -0.76 9.30
C LEU A 350 -32.61 0.34 8.24
N ILE A 351 -33.72 1.08 8.22
CA ILE A 351 -33.93 2.19 7.29
C ILE A 351 -32.87 3.28 7.49
N VAL A 352 -32.58 3.69 8.73
CA VAL A 352 -31.57 4.72 9.01
C VAL A 352 -30.19 4.27 8.52
N VAL A 353 -29.80 3.02 8.78
CA VAL A 353 -28.51 2.47 8.35
C VAL A 353 -28.41 2.46 6.82
N VAL A 354 -29.40 1.86 6.15
CA VAL A 354 -29.39 1.69 4.69
C VAL A 354 -29.44 3.05 3.98
N MET A 355 -30.32 3.96 4.42
CA MET A 355 -30.45 5.28 3.80
C MET A 355 -29.21 6.14 4.03
N SER A 356 -28.59 6.06 5.21
CA SER A 356 -27.33 6.76 5.49
C SER A 356 -26.19 6.27 4.59
N TRP A 357 -26.11 4.95 4.40
CA TRP A 357 -25.11 4.32 3.53
C TRP A 357 -25.34 4.70 2.06
N VAL A 358 -26.57 4.56 1.57
CA VAL A 358 -26.94 4.90 0.18
C VAL A 358 -26.75 6.40 -0.10
N ALA A 359 -27.16 7.28 0.81
CA ALA A 359 -27.05 8.73 0.61
C ALA A 359 -25.61 9.19 0.36
N LYS A 360 -24.63 8.59 1.04
CA LYS A 360 -23.21 8.92 0.90
C LYS A 360 -22.57 8.26 -0.33
N VAL A 361 -22.83 6.98 -0.55
CA VAL A 361 -22.23 6.23 -1.67
C VAL A 361 -22.82 6.69 -3.00
N ALA A 362 -24.15 6.86 -3.08
CA ALA A 362 -24.83 7.24 -4.32
C ALA A 362 -24.47 8.67 -4.76
N SER A 363 -24.31 9.62 -3.83
CA SER A 363 -23.99 11.00 -4.20
C SER A 363 -22.64 11.11 -4.91
N VAL A 364 -21.62 10.41 -4.39
CA VAL A 364 -20.28 10.35 -4.98
C VAL A 364 -20.27 9.50 -6.27
N PHE A 365 -21.07 8.43 -6.31
CA PHE A 365 -21.20 7.60 -7.50
C PHE A 365 -21.78 8.38 -8.69
N PHE A 366 -22.90 9.10 -8.52
CA PHE A 366 -23.53 9.83 -9.61
C PHE A 366 -22.68 11.01 -10.10
N ILE A 367 -22.04 11.76 -9.19
CA ILE A 367 -21.19 12.88 -9.60
C ILE A 367 -19.93 12.40 -10.33
N SER A 368 -19.32 11.28 -9.90
CA SER A 368 -18.14 10.72 -10.58
C SER A 368 -18.47 10.18 -11.97
N LEU A 369 -19.66 9.61 -12.17
CA LEU A 369 -20.15 9.23 -13.50
C LEU A 369 -20.33 10.44 -14.43
N HIS A 370 -20.77 11.59 -13.90
CA HIS A 370 -20.88 12.82 -14.69
C HIS A 370 -19.52 13.27 -15.26
N TYR A 371 -18.43 13.02 -14.52
CA TYR A 371 -17.06 13.25 -14.97
C TYR A 371 -16.46 12.10 -15.79
N LYS A 372 -17.30 11.19 -16.33
CA LYS A 372 -16.92 10.07 -17.20
C LYS A 372 -15.94 9.06 -16.57
N MET A 373 -15.94 8.92 -15.25
CA MET A 373 -15.21 7.83 -14.59
C MET A 373 -15.88 6.48 -14.89
N SER A 374 -15.10 5.39 -14.87
CA SER A 374 -15.67 4.06 -15.06
C SER A 374 -16.64 3.74 -13.91
N THR A 375 -17.71 2.99 -14.19
CA THR A 375 -18.73 2.64 -13.18
C THR A 375 -18.14 1.95 -11.96
N LYS A 376 -17.07 1.17 -12.16
CA LYS A 376 -16.33 0.50 -11.08
C LYS A 376 -15.55 1.49 -10.23
N ASP A 377 -14.80 2.40 -10.86
CA ASP A 377 -14.01 3.40 -10.15
C ASP A 377 -14.90 4.37 -9.37
N SER A 378 -16.04 4.75 -9.96
CA SER A 378 -17.09 5.52 -9.32
C SER A 378 -17.66 4.83 -8.08
N LEU A 379 -17.90 3.51 -8.15
CA LEU A 379 -18.40 2.74 -7.00
C LEU A 379 -17.35 2.62 -5.90
N VAL A 380 -16.10 2.30 -6.25
CA VAL A 380 -14.98 2.22 -5.30
C VAL A 380 -14.77 3.57 -4.61
N LEU A 381 -14.78 4.67 -5.36
CA LEU A 381 -14.67 6.02 -4.81
C LEU A 381 -15.83 6.34 -3.85
N GLY A 382 -17.07 5.99 -4.21
CA GLY A 382 -18.24 6.18 -3.35
C GLY A 382 -18.15 5.38 -2.04
N LEU A 383 -17.67 4.14 -2.10
CA LEU A 383 -17.44 3.31 -0.91
C LEU A 383 -16.34 3.88 -0.01
N LEU A 384 -15.23 4.33 -0.60
CA LEU A 384 -14.12 4.97 0.12
C LEU A 384 -14.58 6.26 0.82
N MET A 385 -15.42 7.07 0.17
CA MET A 385 -15.98 8.30 0.75
C MET A 385 -16.98 8.05 1.89
N ASN A 386 -17.37 6.80 2.16
CA ASN A 386 -18.17 6.47 3.33
C ASN A 386 -17.33 6.17 4.58
N THR A 387 -16.01 6.32 4.52
CA THR A 387 -15.12 6.05 5.67
C THR A 387 -15.43 6.98 6.83
N LYS A 388 -16.02 6.44 7.89
CA LYS A 388 -16.31 7.15 9.14
C LYS A 388 -15.15 7.00 10.11
N GLY A 389 -14.84 8.09 10.80
CA GLY A 389 -13.76 8.11 11.78
C GLY A 389 -14.11 8.84 13.06
N VAL A 390 -13.06 9.23 13.78
CA VAL A 390 -13.16 9.85 15.11
C VAL A 390 -14.03 11.11 15.10
N LEU A 391 -13.89 11.97 14.08
CA LEU A 391 -14.63 13.24 13.99
C LEU A 391 -16.16 13.06 14.07
N ALA A 392 -16.70 12.03 13.41
CA ALA A 392 -18.13 11.73 13.45
C ALA A 392 -18.61 11.44 14.88
N LEU A 393 -17.82 10.72 15.69
CA LEU A 393 -18.13 10.47 17.09
C LEU A 393 -17.97 11.70 17.97
N ILE A 394 -17.02 12.59 17.67
CA ILE A 394 -16.89 13.87 18.39
C ILE A 394 -18.17 14.67 18.21
N ILE A 395 -18.65 14.82 16.98
CA ILE A 395 -19.89 15.54 16.66
C ILE A 395 -21.07 14.97 17.46
N LEU A 396 -21.22 13.65 17.49
CA LEU A 396 -22.29 13.00 18.26
C LEU A 396 -22.14 13.19 19.77
N ASN A 397 -20.92 13.06 20.32
CA ASN A 397 -20.68 13.27 21.75
C ASN A 397 -20.94 14.72 22.15
N THR A 398 -20.51 15.69 21.35
CA THR A 398 -20.83 17.11 21.57
C THR A 398 -22.35 17.36 21.51
N GLY A 399 -23.04 16.79 20.53
CA GLY A 399 -24.51 16.88 20.43
C GLY A 399 -25.21 16.25 21.63
N ARG A 400 -24.63 15.19 22.20
CA ARG A 400 -25.09 14.54 23.43
C ARG A 400 -24.85 15.39 24.68
N ASP A 401 -23.70 16.05 24.79
CA ASP A 401 -23.32 16.89 25.92
C ASP A 401 -24.23 18.12 26.06
N ILE A 402 -24.59 18.76 24.94
CA ILE A 402 -25.55 19.88 24.94
C ILE A 402 -27.01 19.42 24.99
N LYS A 403 -27.26 18.11 25.18
CA LYS A 403 -28.58 17.46 25.23
C LYS A 403 -29.42 17.61 23.95
N ALA A 404 -28.79 17.87 22.80
CA ALA A 404 -29.45 17.86 21.50
C ALA A 404 -29.77 16.43 21.01
N LEU A 405 -29.02 15.43 21.51
CA LEU A 405 -29.27 14.01 21.25
C LEU A 405 -29.71 13.27 22.52
N ASN A 406 -30.78 12.49 22.39
CA ASN A 406 -31.40 11.73 23.48
C ASN A 406 -30.80 10.32 23.60
N ASN A 407 -31.22 9.58 24.63
CA ASN A 407 -30.80 8.18 24.89
C ASN A 407 -31.22 7.20 23.77
N GLN A 408 -31.92 7.66 22.74
CA GLN A 408 -32.38 6.87 21.60
C GLN A 408 -31.65 7.32 20.32
N SER A 409 -31.62 8.63 20.03
CA SER A 409 -31.03 9.15 18.80
C SER A 409 -29.49 9.10 18.78
N PHE A 410 -28.83 9.20 19.94
CA PHE A 410 -27.37 9.05 20.01
C PHE A 410 -26.90 7.61 19.73
N PRO A 411 -27.37 6.56 20.45
CA PRO A 411 -26.93 5.19 20.19
C PRO A 411 -27.31 4.69 18.79
N LEU A 412 -28.45 5.15 18.24
CA LEU A 412 -28.89 4.81 16.89
C LEU A 412 -27.89 5.27 15.83
N MET A 413 -27.40 6.50 15.92
CA MET A 413 -26.40 7.00 14.97
C MET A 413 -25.04 6.36 15.20
N VAL A 414 -24.63 6.10 16.46
CA VAL A 414 -23.38 5.37 16.75
C VAL A 414 -23.41 3.96 16.13
N LEU A 415 -24.53 3.24 16.26
CA LEU A 415 -24.73 1.93 15.63
C LEU A 415 -24.67 2.05 14.11
N ALA A 416 -25.30 3.06 13.52
CA ALA A 416 -25.26 3.29 12.09
C ALA A 416 -23.84 3.55 11.58
N LEU A 417 -23.06 4.39 12.27
CA LEU A 417 -21.65 4.64 11.94
C LEU A 417 -20.82 3.36 12.04
N LEU A 418 -21.02 2.56 13.09
CA LEU A 418 -20.33 1.28 13.27
C LEU A 418 -20.62 0.32 12.11
N VAL A 419 -21.90 0.12 11.77
CA VAL A 419 -22.29 -0.78 10.67
C VAL A 419 -21.76 -0.28 9.33
N MET A 420 -21.87 1.02 9.05
CA MET A 420 -21.33 1.61 7.82
C MET A 420 -19.82 1.37 7.69
N SER A 421 -19.04 1.60 8.76
CA SER A 421 -17.60 1.34 8.75
C SER A 421 -17.25 -0.14 8.57
N CYS A 422 -18.04 -1.05 9.14
CA CYS A 422 -17.80 -2.49 9.01
C CYS A 422 -17.95 -3.02 7.58
N LEU A 423 -18.79 -2.36 6.77
CA LEU A 423 -19.13 -2.80 5.42
C LEU A 423 -18.10 -2.38 4.36
N ILE A 424 -17.36 -1.28 4.58
CA ILE A 424 -16.52 -0.66 3.54
C ILE A 424 -15.39 -1.57 3.08
N GLU A 425 -14.53 -2.01 4.01
CA GLU A 425 -13.31 -2.75 3.69
C GLU A 425 -13.58 -4.15 3.07
N PRO A 426 -14.53 -4.96 3.59
CA PRO A 426 -14.88 -6.24 2.95
C PRO A 426 -15.45 -6.07 1.54
N ILE A 427 -16.31 -5.07 1.31
CA ILE A 427 -16.93 -4.84 0.00
C ILE A 427 -15.88 -4.42 -1.02
N ILE A 428 -14.96 -3.51 -0.66
CA ILE A 428 -13.89 -3.08 -1.57
C ILE A 428 -12.93 -4.25 -1.84
N ALA A 429 -12.59 -5.05 -0.83
CA ALA A 429 -11.75 -6.23 -1.01
C ALA A 429 -12.39 -7.24 -1.98
N LEU A 430 -13.71 -7.44 -1.92
CA LEU A 430 -14.44 -8.31 -2.85
C LEU A 430 -14.45 -7.72 -4.27
N ALA A 431 -14.73 -6.42 -4.40
CA ALA A 431 -14.77 -5.71 -5.67
C ALA A 431 -13.42 -5.76 -6.41
N ASN A 432 -12.31 -5.58 -5.68
CA ASN A 432 -10.96 -5.61 -6.26
C ASN A 432 -10.47 -7.04 -6.58
N LYS A 433 -10.88 -8.05 -5.80
CA LYS A 433 -10.49 -9.45 -6.04
C LYS A 433 -11.09 -10.01 -7.34
N SER A 434 -12.27 -9.55 -7.76
CA SER A 434 -12.89 -9.96 -9.02
C SER A 434 -12.14 -9.45 -10.26
N THR A 435 -11.50 -8.27 -10.17
CA THR A 435 -10.81 -7.65 -11.30
C THR A 435 -9.47 -8.32 -11.58
N LYS A 436 -8.72 -8.70 -10.53
CA LYS A 436 -7.48 -9.48 -10.67
C LYS A 436 -7.67 -10.82 -11.38
N LYS A 437 -8.87 -11.39 -11.39
CA LYS A 437 -9.17 -12.65 -12.09
C LYS A 437 -9.48 -12.46 -13.58
N ILE A 438 -9.98 -11.29 -14.00
CA ILE A 438 -10.40 -11.03 -15.38
C ILE A 438 -9.23 -10.49 -16.23
N THR A 439 -8.33 -9.69 -15.67
CA THR A 439 -7.08 -9.26 -16.35
C THR A 439 -5.99 -10.34 -16.39
N ARG A 440 -6.21 -11.52 -15.79
CA ARG A 440 -5.26 -12.65 -15.83
C ARG A 440 -5.15 -13.34 -17.18
N HIS A 441 -6.11 -13.13 -18.10
CA HIS A 441 -6.24 -13.93 -19.31
C HIS A 441 -5.82 -13.27 -20.62
N MET A 442 -5.40 -11.99 -20.62
CA MET A 442 -4.95 -11.35 -21.85
C MET A 442 -3.43 -11.21 -21.85
N ASN A 443 -2.77 -12.08 -22.62
CA ASN A 443 -1.42 -11.99 -23.18
C ASN A 443 -0.27 -11.59 -22.21
N ARG A 444 0.22 -12.57 -21.45
CA ARG A 444 1.33 -12.40 -20.50
C ARG A 444 2.68 -12.96 -20.96
N SER A 445 2.74 -13.49 -22.17
CA SER A 445 3.96 -13.87 -22.87
C SER A 445 4.13 -13.00 -24.11
N ILE A 446 5.38 -12.82 -24.54
CA ILE A 446 5.76 -12.15 -25.80
C ILE A 446 5.11 -12.90 -26.97
N LYS A 447 5.13 -14.24 -26.92
CA LYS A 447 4.47 -15.10 -27.91
C LYS A 447 2.94 -14.94 -27.93
N GLY A 448 2.33 -14.71 -26.78
CA GLY A 448 0.87 -14.54 -26.68
C GLY A 448 0.39 -13.20 -27.24
N SER A 449 1.29 -12.23 -27.42
CA SER A 449 0.97 -10.94 -28.04
C SER A 449 0.86 -11.09 -29.56
N GLU A 450 -0.18 -10.53 -30.16
CA GLU A 450 -0.27 -10.47 -31.62
C GLU A 450 0.92 -9.64 -32.18
N PRO A 451 1.48 -9.99 -33.35
CA PRO A 451 2.72 -9.40 -33.88
C PRO A 451 2.68 -7.85 -34.05
N ASP A 452 1.48 -7.25 -34.10
CA ASP A 452 1.25 -5.82 -34.27
C ASP A 452 0.65 -5.15 -33.01
N THR A 453 0.97 -5.68 -31.83
CA THR A 453 0.51 -5.10 -30.54
C THR A 453 1.64 -4.45 -29.77
N GLU A 454 1.28 -3.48 -28.93
CA GLU A 454 2.18 -2.81 -28.00
C GLU A 454 2.85 -3.83 -27.07
N ILE A 455 4.19 -3.80 -26.99
CA ILE A 455 4.93 -4.60 -26.02
C ILE A 455 5.27 -3.74 -24.81
N ARG A 456 4.91 -4.26 -23.64
CA ARG A 456 5.18 -3.63 -22.34
C ARG A 456 6.32 -4.34 -21.63
N ILE A 457 7.41 -3.62 -21.36
CA ILE A 457 8.60 -4.15 -20.69
C ILE A 457 8.80 -3.45 -19.34
N LEU A 458 9.00 -4.22 -18.28
CA LEU A 458 9.40 -3.73 -16.96
C LEU A 458 10.91 -3.89 -16.81
N ALA A 459 11.66 -2.80 -16.91
CA ALA A 459 13.11 -2.80 -16.83
C ALA A 459 13.57 -2.48 -15.40
N CYS A 460 14.12 -3.46 -14.69
CA CYS A 460 14.61 -3.29 -13.32
C CYS A 460 16.08 -2.89 -13.31
N VAL A 461 16.44 -1.94 -12.44
CA VAL A 461 17.82 -1.47 -12.28
C VAL A 461 18.16 -1.35 -10.80
N HIS A 462 19.34 -1.80 -10.41
CA HIS A 462 19.85 -1.73 -9.04
C HIS A 462 20.89 -0.62 -8.83
N SER A 463 21.65 -0.27 -9.88
CA SER A 463 22.71 0.72 -9.85
C SER A 463 22.92 1.32 -11.23
N MET A 464 23.61 2.47 -11.31
CA MET A 464 23.93 3.13 -12.57
C MET A 464 24.70 2.22 -13.55
N ARG A 465 25.46 1.23 -13.05
CA ARG A 465 26.25 0.31 -13.88
C ARG A 465 25.38 -0.60 -14.75
N ASN A 466 24.20 -0.97 -14.25
CA ASN A 466 23.28 -1.89 -14.95
C ASN A 466 22.39 -1.17 -15.97
N VAL A 467 22.36 0.16 -15.94
CA VAL A 467 21.52 0.99 -16.81
C VAL A 467 21.91 0.80 -18.27
N MET A 468 23.19 0.85 -18.58
CA MET A 468 23.65 0.86 -19.97
C MET A 468 23.31 -0.44 -20.70
N GLY A 469 23.59 -1.61 -20.09
CA GLY A 469 23.20 -2.89 -20.68
C GLY A 469 21.69 -3.01 -20.88
N THR A 470 20.91 -2.56 -19.89
CA THR A 470 19.44 -2.60 -19.97
C THR A 470 18.92 -1.71 -21.09
N ILE A 471 19.41 -0.46 -21.20
CA ILE A 471 19.08 0.47 -22.28
C ILE A 471 19.46 -0.10 -23.64
N SER A 472 20.63 -0.72 -23.77
CA SER A 472 21.06 -1.34 -25.03
C SER A 472 20.12 -2.47 -25.46
N VAL A 473 19.71 -3.34 -24.55
CA VAL A 473 18.73 -4.40 -24.87
C VAL A 473 17.37 -3.81 -25.24
N LEU A 474 16.92 -2.77 -24.55
CA LEU A 474 15.67 -2.07 -24.89
C LEU A 474 15.73 -1.41 -26.26
N HIS A 475 16.86 -0.80 -26.61
CA HIS A 475 17.08 -0.21 -27.93
C HIS A 475 17.06 -1.29 -29.03
N LEU A 476 17.72 -2.43 -28.79
CA LEU A 476 17.71 -3.57 -29.71
C LEU A 476 16.34 -4.24 -29.83
N SER A 477 15.41 -4.01 -28.89
CA SER A 477 14.05 -4.57 -28.90
C SER A 477 13.14 -4.02 -30.00
N ASN A 478 13.60 -3.03 -30.76
CA ASN A 478 12.96 -2.46 -31.95
C ASN A 478 11.49 -2.04 -31.75
N GLY A 479 11.26 -0.85 -31.19
CA GLY A 479 9.93 -0.24 -31.19
C GLY A 479 9.59 0.31 -32.57
N THR A 480 8.48 -0.13 -33.17
CA THR A 480 7.95 0.39 -34.44
C THR A 480 6.60 1.07 -34.22
N ASN A 481 6.14 1.90 -35.17
CA ASN A 481 4.82 2.54 -35.04
C ASN A 481 3.67 1.53 -35.00
N ASP A 482 3.84 0.40 -35.68
CA ASP A 482 2.84 -0.69 -35.72
C ASP A 482 2.90 -1.55 -34.45
N SER A 483 4.05 -1.61 -33.76
CA SER A 483 4.22 -2.31 -32.49
C SER A 483 5.05 -1.46 -31.50
N PRO A 484 4.43 -0.46 -30.85
CA PRO A 484 5.16 0.47 -29.98
C PRO A 484 5.70 -0.25 -28.75
N LEU A 485 6.80 0.28 -28.21
CA LEU A 485 7.46 -0.26 -27.02
C LEU A 485 7.20 0.64 -25.81
N SER A 486 6.49 0.13 -24.81
CA SER A 486 6.26 0.84 -23.55
C SER A 486 7.18 0.30 -22.47
N VAL A 487 8.11 1.12 -22.00
CA VAL A 487 9.11 0.76 -21.00
C VAL A 487 8.76 1.36 -19.65
N PHE A 488 8.56 0.51 -18.66
CA PHE A 488 8.45 0.89 -17.26
C PHE A 488 9.81 0.67 -16.60
N ALA A 489 10.61 1.72 -16.46
CA ALA A 489 11.94 1.64 -15.88
C ALA A 489 11.87 1.84 -14.36
N ILE A 490 12.33 0.84 -13.60
CA ILE A 490 12.26 0.85 -12.14
C ILE A 490 13.63 0.84 -11.50
N HIS A 491 13.90 1.83 -10.64
CA HIS A 491 15.07 1.86 -9.79
C HIS A 491 14.74 1.22 -8.43
N LEU A 492 15.32 0.05 -8.16
CA LEU A 492 15.09 -0.72 -6.94
C LEU A 492 16.06 -0.29 -5.83
N ILE A 493 15.52 0.27 -4.75
CA ILE A 493 16.28 0.83 -3.62
C ILE A 493 15.96 0.04 -2.34
N GLU A 494 16.99 -0.34 -1.58
CA GLU A 494 16.80 -1.03 -0.29
C GLU A 494 16.23 -0.09 0.79
N LEU A 495 15.17 -0.54 1.48
CA LEU A 495 14.68 0.11 2.70
C LEU A 495 15.52 -0.32 3.91
N SER A 496 16.44 0.55 4.36
CA SER A 496 17.21 0.30 5.58
C SER A 496 16.30 0.25 6.81
N LYS A 497 16.61 -0.63 7.78
CA LYS A 497 15.81 -1.02 8.99
C LYS A 497 15.37 0.11 9.94
N ARG A 498 15.51 1.38 9.58
CA ARG A 498 15.09 2.56 10.37
C ARG A 498 13.91 3.34 9.77
N SER A 499 13.36 2.91 8.64
CA SER A 499 12.23 3.59 8.00
C SER A 499 11.12 2.58 7.74
N THR A 500 10.04 2.59 8.53
CA THR A 500 8.94 1.59 8.44
C THR A 500 7.82 2.03 7.48
N THR A 501 8.17 2.54 6.31
CA THR A 501 7.20 2.83 5.25
C THR A 501 7.85 2.63 3.88
N THR A 502 7.46 1.55 3.19
CA THR A 502 7.69 1.36 1.75
C THR A 502 7.02 2.50 0.98
N MET A 503 7.84 3.37 0.38
CA MET A 503 7.40 4.40 -0.56
C MET A 503 8.02 4.11 -1.93
N LEU A 504 7.21 3.92 -2.97
CA LEU A 504 7.64 4.02 -4.37
C LEU A 504 7.46 5.48 -4.84
N ILE A 505 8.45 6.11 -5.46
CA ILE A 505 8.38 7.50 -5.92
C ILE A 505 8.29 7.44 -7.45
N VAL A 506 7.21 7.95 -8.02
CA VAL A 506 7.11 8.15 -9.47
C VAL A 506 7.60 9.56 -9.74
N HIS A 507 8.60 9.70 -10.59
CA HIS A 507 9.08 11.01 -11.00
C HIS A 507 8.17 11.48 -12.15
N ASP A 508 7.47 12.59 -11.93
CA ASP A 508 6.62 13.24 -12.93
C ASP A 508 7.26 14.58 -13.30
N ASP A 509 7.07 15.02 -14.55
CA ASP A 509 7.91 15.98 -15.29
C ASP A 509 7.90 17.43 -14.75
N ASN A 510 7.36 17.69 -13.55
CA ASN A 510 7.17 19.07 -13.09
C ASN A 510 7.20 19.34 -11.58
N ASN A 511 7.76 18.47 -10.73
CA ASN A 511 7.88 18.77 -9.30
C ASN A 511 9.31 18.61 -8.77
N ASN A 512 9.89 19.74 -8.34
CA ASN A 512 11.12 19.82 -7.55
C ASN A 512 10.85 19.36 -6.11
N ASP A 513 10.69 18.06 -5.87
CA ASP A 513 10.57 17.52 -4.52
C ASP A 513 11.95 17.26 -3.88
N GLU A 514 12.35 18.17 -2.99
CA GLU A 514 13.61 18.14 -2.23
C GLU A 514 13.57 17.23 -0.98
N GLY A 515 13.14 15.97 -1.07
CA GLY A 515 13.11 15.04 0.09
C GLY A 515 14.44 14.31 0.32
N ARG A 516 15.18 14.58 1.41
CA ARG A 516 16.60 14.18 1.68
C ARG A 516 16.89 12.66 1.74
N TYR A 517 16.91 12.00 0.58
CA TYR A 517 17.79 10.87 0.28
C TYR A 517 19.27 11.31 0.33
N ASN A 518 20.21 10.41 0.64
CA ASN A 518 21.64 10.71 0.52
C ASN A 518 21.89 11.39 -0.83
N ASN A 519 22.56 12.56 -0.84
CA ASN A 519 22.79 13.34 -2.07
C ASN A 519 23.36 12.47 -3.19
N GLN A 520 24.17 11.47 -2.86
CA GLN A 520 24.69 10.48 -3.80
C GLN A 520 23.60 9.59 -4.44
N SER A 521 22.68 9.02 -3.64
CA SER A 521 21.57 8.17 -4.13
C SER A 521 20.51 8.95 -4.92
N LYS A 522 20.27 10.23 -4.57
CA LYS A 522 19.44 11.14 -5.39
C LYS A 522 20.06 11.39 -6.74
N ASN A 523 21.33 11.75 -6.74
CA ASN A 523 22.06 12.05 -7.97
C ASN A 523 22.11 10.81 -8.87
N GLU A 524 22.31 9.63 -8.28
CA GLU A 524 22.24 8.36 -9.02
C GLU A 524 20.85 8.13 -9.62
N THR A 525 19.78 8.27 -8.84
CA THR A 525 18.41 8.12 -9.33
C THR A 525 18.09 9.11 -10.45
N ALA A 526 18.46 10.38 -10.30
CA ALA A 526 18.28 11.41 -11.33
C ALA A 526 19.07 11.09 -12.60
N ASN A 527 20.27 10.54 -12.48
CA ASN A 527 21.07 10.12 -13.65
C ASN A 527 20.45 8.91 -14.36
N ILE A 528 19.91 7.95 -13.61
CA ILE A 528 19.18 6.79 -14.15
C ILE A 528 17.97 7.28 -14.95
N ILE A 529 17.16 8.18 -14.36
CA ILE A 529 15.97 8.74 -15.01
C ILE A 529 16.34 9.42 -16.33
N ARG A 530 17.33 10.30 -16.32
CA ARG A 530 17.82 10.98 -17.53
C ARG A 530 18.29 10.01 -18.61
N ALA A 531 18.92 8.90 -18.22
CA ALA A 531 19.38 7.89 -19.18
C ALA A 531 18.19 7.22 -19.89
N PHE A 532 17.13 6.89 -19.15
CA PHE A 532 15.90 6.31 -19.70
C PHE A 532 15.07 7.30 -20.52
N GLU A 533 14.98 8.57 -20.11
CA GLU A 533 14.31 9.63 -20.90
C GLU A 533 15.02 9.89 -22.23
N ASN A 534 16.35 9.75 -22.28
CA ASN A 534 17.08 9.88 -23.54
C ASN A 534 16.77 8.76 -24.54
N LEU A 535 16.34 7.58 -24.08
CA LEU A 535 15.90 6.49 -24.94
C LEU A 535 14.61 6.87 -25.69
N GLU A 536 13.63 7.48 -25.01
CA GLU A 536 12.40 7.99 -25.62
C GLU A 536 12.68 9.08 -26.66
N LYS A 537 13.62 9.99 -26.38
CA LYS A 537 14.04 11.03 -27.34
C LYS A 537 14.69 10.48 -28.61
N THR A 538 15.26 9.29 -28.53
CA THR A 538 15.98 8.66 -29.66
C THR A 538 15.02 7.93 -30.61
N ASN A 539 13.91 7.38 -30.10
CA ASN A 539 12.93 6.66 -30.91
C ASN A 539 11.49 7.01 -30.47
N ASN A 540 10.75 7.72 -31.33
CA ASN A 540 9.37 8.16 -31.09
C ASN A 540 8.37 7.00 -30.90
N ALA A 541 8.71 5.76 -31.29
CA ALA A 541 7.88 4.58 -31.07
C ALA A 541 8.12 3.93 -29.69
N VAL A 542 8.94 4.54 -28.83
CA VAL A 542 9.24 4.06 -27.48
C VAL A 542 8.75 5.06 -26.44
N ALA A 543 7.82 4.65 -25.58
CA ALA A 543 7.35 5.45 -24.46
C ALA A 543 8.01 4.98 -23.17
N VAL A 544 8.53 5.89 -22.35
CA VAL A 544 9.27 5.52 -21.13
C VAL A 544 8.63 6.14 -19.89
N GLN A 545 8.35 5.31 -18.89
CA GLN A 545 7.89 5.76 -17.57
C GLN A 545 8.88 5.29 -16.49
N THR A 546 9.54 6.25 -15.84
CA THR A 546 10.53 5.95 -14.78
C THR A 546 9.90 6.01 -13.39
N MET A 547 10.33 5.12 -12.49
CA MET A 547 9.92 5.13 -11.08
C MET A 547 10.99 4.53 -10.16
N SER A 548 10.96 4.92 -8.89
CA SER A 548 11.84 4.40 -7.85
C SER A 548 11.02 3.58 -6.86
N VAL A 549 11.46 2.38 -6.51
CA VAL A 549 10.77 1.49 -5.57
C VAL A 549 11.66 1.29 -4.34
N ILE A 550 11.23 1.77 -3.17
CA ILE A 550 11.96 1.54 -1.92
C ILE A 550 11.33 0.37 -1.17
N SER A 551 12.07 -0.72 -0.99
CA SER A 551 11.56 -1.92 -0.31
C SER A 551 12.67 -2.74 0.34
N PRO A 552 12.40 -3.46 1.44
CA PRO A 552 13.33 -4.45 1.97
C PRO A 552 13.57 -5.58 0.93
N TYR A 553 14.77 -6.16 0.87
CA TYR A 553 15.07 -7.28 -0.06
C TYR A 553 14.07 -8.44 0.07
N ALA A 554 13.59 -8.71 1.29
CA ALA A 554 12.63 -9.77 1.55
C ALA A 554 11.30 -9.60 0.79
N THR A 555 10.87 -8.38 0.52
CA THR A 555 9.58 -8.09 -0.14
C THR A 555 9.73 -7.45 -1.51
N MET A 556 10.94 -7.05 -1.91
CA MET A 556 11.19 -6.36 -3.18
C MET A 556 10.63 -7.10 -4.40
N HIS A 557 10.73 -8.43 -4.44
CA HIS A 557 10.15 -9.24 -5.51
C HIS A 557 8.61 -9.13 -5.59
N VAL A 558 7.92 -8.95 -4.45
CA VAL A 558 6.46 -8.76 -4.40
C VAL A 558 6.09 -7.45 -5.07
N ASP A 559 6.88 -6.40 -4.85
CA ASP A 559 6.64 -5.09 -5.45
C ASP A 559 6.86 -5.14 -6.96
N VAL A 560 7.97 -5.74 -7.43
CA VAL A 560 8.25 -5.98 -8.86
C VAL A 560 7.11 -6.77 -9.52
N CYS A 561 6.70 -7.90 -8.94
CA CYS A 561 5.64 -8.74 -9.50
C CYS A 561 4.28 -8.04 -9.48
N SER A 562 3.98 -7.29 -8.41
CA SER A 562 2.71 -6.55 -8.31
C SER A 562 2.63 -5.41 -9.31
N LEU A 563 3.76 -4.75 -9.60
CA LEU A 563 3.84 -3.70 -10.60
C LEU A 563 3.74 -4.26 -12.01
N ALA A 564 4.38 -5.40 -12.28
CA ALA A 564 4.21 -6.12 -13.54
C ALA A 564 2.74 -6.52 -13.79
N GLU A 565 2.02 -6.92 -12.73
CA GLU A 565 0.58 -7.22 -12.78
C GLU A 565 -0.26 -5.95 -13.01
N ASP A 566 0.05 -4.85 -12.34
CA ASP A 566 -0.69 -3.58 -12.45
C ASP A 566 -0.54 -2.92 -13.83
N LYS A 567 0.67 -3.01 -14.41
CA LYS A 567 0.99 -2.44 -15.73
C LYS A 567 0.73 -3.40 -16.90
N SER A 568 0.27 -4.62 -16.64
CA SER A 568 0.07 -5.68 -17.63
C SER A 568 1.30 -5.88 -18.52
N VAL A 569 2.44 -6.10 -17.89
CA VAL A 569 3.75 -6.22 -18.55
C VAL A 569 3.88 -7.58 -19.24
N ASN A 570 4.46 -7.61 -20.44
CA ASN A 570 4.75 -8.84 -21.20
C ASN A 570 6.10 -9.46 -20.81
N LEU A 571 7.11 -8.62 -20.52
CA LEU A 571 8.47 -9.04 -20.20
C LEU A 571 9.06 -8.23 -19.04
N ILE A 572 9.58 -8.90 -18.00
CA ILE A 572 10.39 -8.26 -16.95
C ILE A 572 11.87 -8.46 -17.29
N ILE A 573 12.65 -7.38 -17.36
CA ILE A 573 14.11 -7.43 -17.50
C ILE A 573 14.75 -7.22 -16.13
N LEU A 574 15.55 -8.20 -15.68
CA LEU A 574 16.30 -8.17 -14.42
C LEU A 574 17.82 -8.16 -14.69
N PRO A 575 18.60 -7.33 -14.00
CA PRO A 575 20.04 -7.39 -14.10
C PRO A 575 20.59 -8.55 -13.25
N PHE A 576 21.65 -9.19 -13.75
CA PHE A 576 22.37 -10.21 -13.02
C PHE A 576 23.02 -9.65 -11.75
N HIS A 577 23.00 -10.42 -10.66
CA HIS A 577 23.42 -9.91 -9.34
C HIS A 577 24.94 -9.73 -9.20
N LYS A 578 25.75 -10.28 -10.12
CA LYS A 578 27.21 -10.12 -10.14
C LYS A 578 27.63 -9.11 -11.21
N GLU A 579 28.57 -8.25 -10.85
CA GLU A 579 29.15 -7.27 -11.76
C GLU A 579 30.40 -7.81 -12.46
N VAL A 580 30.67 -7.35 -13.67
CA VAL A 580 31.89 -7.68 -14.44
C VAL A 580 33.09 -6.93 -13.87
N LYS A 581 34.21 -7.65 -13.66
CA LYS A 581 35.51 -7.09 -13.31
C LYS A 581 36.27 -6.65 -14.56
N GLY A 582 37.34 -5.86 -14.39
CA GLY A 582 38.17 -5.37 -15.50
C GLY A 582 38.87 -6.48 -16.32
N ASP A 583 38.88 -7.73 -15.84
CA ASP A 583 39.39 -8.90 -16.55
C ASP A 583 38.30 -9.65 -17.37
N GLY A 584 37.08 -9.10 -17.46
CA GLY A 584 35.93 -9.71 -18.14
C GLY A 584 35.23 -10.81 -17.32
N ARG A 585 35.78 -11.21 -16.16
CA ARG A 585 35.20 -12.25 -15.30
C ARG A 585 34.18 -11.65 -14.34
N MET A 586 33.27 -12.47 -13.84
CA MET A 586 32.26 -12.04 -12.86
C MET A 586 32.87 -11.85 -11.47
N GLY A 587 32.54 -10.73 -10.83
CA GLY A 587 32.91 -10.41 -9.47
C GLY A 587 32.00 -11.05 -8.41
N ASN A 588 32.22 -10.67 -7.15
CA ASN A 588 31.35 -11.08 -6.06
C ASN A 588 30.09 -10.20 -6.11
N GLY A 589 28.95 -10.82 -6.40
CA GLY A 589 27.66 -10.14 -6.44
C GLY A 589 27.02 -9.97 -5.07
N ASN A 590 25.95 -9.19 -5.02
CA ASN A 590 25.12 -9.07 -3.82
C ASN A 590 24.18 -10.27 -3.72
N SER A 591 24.43 -11.16 -2.76
CA SER A 591 23.60 -12.36 -2.52
C SER A 591 22.14 -12.04 -2.22
N ASN A 592 21.82 -10.84 -1.70
CA ASN A 592 20.45 -10.43 -1.49
C ASN A 592 19.71 -10.20 -2.81
N PHE A 593 20.37 -9.61 -3.82
CA PHE A 593 19.77 -9.45 -5.15
C PHE A 593 19.64 -10.79 -5.88
N ALA A 594 20.55 -11.76 -5.66
CA ALA A 594 20.37 -13.12 -6.16
C ALA A 594 19.07 -13.76 -5.62
N ASN A 595 18.78 -13.59 -4.32
CA ASN A 595 17.54 -14.05 -3.72
C ASN A 595 16.31 -13.32 -4.30
N VAL A 596 16.41 -12.01 -4.54
CA VAL A 596 15.34 -11.24 -5.19
C VAL A 596 15.08 -11.76 -6.61
N ASN A 597 16.13 -11.95 -7.42
CA ASN A 597 16.03 -12.46 -8.78
C ASN A 597 15.36 -13.83 -8.81
N MET A 598 15.77 -14.76 -7.93
CA MET A 598 15.15 -16.08 -7.82
C MET A 598 13.67 -16.00 -7.44
N ASN A 599 13.32 -15.13 -6.49
CA ASN A 599 11.93 -14.94 -6.07
C ASN A 599 11.07 -14.32 -7.18
N VAL A 600 11.62 -13.40 -7.99
CA VAL A 600 10.91 -12.86 -9.16
C VAL A 600 10.74 -13.96 -10.21
N LEU A 601 11.80 -14.70 -10.56
CA LEU A 601 11.72 -15.80 -11.53
C LEU A 601 10.68 -16.88 -11.15
N THR A 602 10.42 -17.06 -9.84
CA THR A 602 9.44 -18.03 -9.34
C THR A 602 8.00 -17.48 -9.32
N ASN A 603 7.82 -16.19 -9.05
CA ASN A 603 6.51 -15.59 -8.79
C ASN A 603 6.02 -14.62 -9.89
N ALA A 604 6.83 -14.39 -10.93
CA ALA A 604 6.52 -13.41 -11.96
C ALA A 604 5.21 -13.74 -12.68
N PRO A 605 4.34 -12.73 -12.89
CA PRO A 605 3.08 -12.92 -13.60
C PRO A 605 3.24 -12.98 -15.12
N CYS A 606 4.44 -12.82 -15.67
CA CYS A 606 4.76 -12.77 -17.10
C CYS A 606 6.19 -13.29 -17.36
N SER A 607 6.61 -13.31 -18.63
CA SER A 607 7.95 -13.79 -19.01
C SER A 607 9.05 -12.93 -18.37
N VAL A 608 10.16 -13.54 -18.01
CA VAL A 608 11.29 -12.87 -17.34
C VAL A 608 12.55 -13.05 -18.16
N ALA A 609 13.24 -11.96 -18.46
CA ALA A 609 14.57 -11.98 -19.05
C ALA A 609 15.59 -11.47 -18.03
N MET A 610 16.71 -12.16 -17.92
CA MET A 610 17.82 -11.77 -17.08
C MET A 610 19.02 -11.40 -17.93
N ILE A 611 19.53 -10.19 -17.73
CA ILE A 611 20.64 -9.63 -18.50
C ILE A 611 21.94 -9.73 -17.70
N VAL A 612 22.92 -10.38 -18.32
CA VAL A 612 24.31 -10.39 -17.89
C VAL A 612 25.08 -9.43 -18.80
N ASP A 613 25.28 -8.21 -18.32
CA ASP A 613 25.93 -7.16 -19.11
C ASP A 613 27.47 -7.30 -19.06
N ARG A 614 28.09 -7.51 -20.23
CA ARG A 614 29.55 -7.49 -20.45
C ARG A 614 30.02 -6.29 -21.27
N GLY A 615 29.26 -5.20 -21.27
CA GLY A 615 29.61 -3.96 -21.97
C GLY A 615 28.96 -3.83 -23.35
N ILE A 616 27.77 -4.40 -23.55
CA ILE A 616 27.02 -4.29 -24.81
C ILE A 616 26.79 -2.82 -25.21
N GLY A 617 26.60 -1.94 -24.22
CA GLY A 617 26.40 -0.51 -24.41
C GLY A 617 27.67 0.30 -24.71
N SER A 618 28.85 -0.17 -24.31
CA SER A 618 30.12 0.54 -24.58
C SER A 618 30.42 0.63 -26.07
N LYS A 619 30.08 -0.42 -26.82
CA LYS A 619 30.26 -0.50 -28.28
C LYS A 619 29.23 0.34 -29.06
N MET A 620 28.24 0.94 -28.39
CA MET A 620 27.14 1.68 -29.04
C MET A 620 27.55 3.11 -29.40
N PHE A 621 28.53 3.65 -28.68
CA PHE A 621 29.07 5.00 -28.89
C PHE A 621 30.34 5.03 -29.76
N ASP A 622 30.99 3.90 -29.98
CA ASP A 622 32.25 3.79 -30.75
C ASP A 622 32.00 3.68 -32.27
N SER A 623 30.76 3.42 -32.69
CA SER A 623 30.35 3.21 -34.07
C SER A 623 29.99 4.50 -34.84
N GLN A 624 30.69 5.63 -34.57
CA GLN A 624 30.51 6.88 -35.33
C GLN A 624 31.23 6.90 -36.70
N GLU A 625 31.99 5.86 -37.04
CA GLU A 625 32.49 5.66 -38.40
C GLU A 625 31.96 4.35 -38.97
N LYS A 626 30.98 4.37 -39.89
CA LYS A 626 30.94 3.43 -41.03
C LYS A 626 29.82 3.64 -42.07
N PHE A 627 30.16 3.14 -43.24
CA PHE A 627 29.49 3.08 -44.53
C PHE A 627 28.19 2.24 -44.54
N PRO A 628 27.27 2.49 -45.49
CA PRO A 628 26.03 1.70 -45.63
C PRO A 628 26.33 0.23 -46.00
N GLY A 629 25.79 -0.72 -45.22
CA GLY A 629 25.83 -2.15 -45.53
C GLY A 629 26.55 -3.06 -44.52
N ASN A 630 27.09 -2.53 -43.42
CA ASN A 630 27.67 -3.33 -42.34
C ASN A 630 26.69 -3.36 -41.15
N PHE A 631 26.06 -4.51 -40.86
CA PHE A 631 25.26 -4.66 -39.65
C PHE A 631 26.13 -4.36 -38.42
N ALA A 632 25.67 -3.48 -37.54
CA ALA A 632 26.50 -3.01 -36.44
C ALA A 632 26.59 -4.03 -35.30
N ARG A 633 25.63 -4.95 -35.17
CA ARG A 633 25.52 -5.89 -34.03
C ARG A 633 25.19 -7.31 -34.45
N GLN A 634 25.94 -8.25 -33.90
CA GLN A 634 25.73 -9.68 -34.14
C GLN A 634 25.13 -10.34 -32.91
N ILE A 635 23.94 -10.91 -33.07
CA ILE A 635 23.20 -11.58 -32.01
C ILE A 635 23.10 -13.07 -32.35
N ALA A 636 23.43 -13.93 -31.38
CA ALA A 636 23.24 -15.37 -31.50
C ALA A 636 22.09 -15.83 -30.60
N MET A 637 21.13 -16.55 -31.15
CA MET A 637 20.08 -17.23 -30.39
C MET A 637 20.34 -18.74 -30.42
N LEU A 638 20.50 -19.36 -29.24
CA LEU A 638 20.73 -20.79 -29.12
C LEU A 638 19.39 -21.47 -28.83
N PHE A 639 18.97 -22.37 -29.72
CA PHE A 639 17.69 -23.09 -29.64
C PHE A 639 17.94 -24.58 -29.45
N ILE A 640 17.57 -25.15 -28.31
CA ILE A 640 17.67 -26.61 -28.06
C ILE A 640 16.29 -27.24 -28.02
N GLY A 641 15.28 -26.50 -27.57
CA GLY A 641 13.88 -26.91 -27.51
C GLY A 641 13.30 -26.72 -26.11
N GLY A 642 12.00 -26.44 -26.05
CA GLY A 642 11.27 -26.12 -24.82
C GLY A 642 10.57 -24.76 -24.85
N PRO A 643 9.67 -24.50 -23.87
CA PRO A 643 8.88 -23.27 -23.78
C PRO A 643 9.74 -22.01 -23.60
N ASP A 644 10.83 -22.10 -22.83
CA ASP A 644 11.75 -20.98 -22.60
C ASP A 644 12.48 -20.57 -23.90
N ASP A 645 12.96 -21.55 -24.68
CA ASP A 645 13.62 -21.30 -25.95
C ASP A 645 12.66 -20.73 -27.00
N ARG A 646 11.39 -21.17 -27.00
CA ARG A 646 10.33 -20.61 -27.86
C ARG A 646 10.05 -19.14 -27.56
N GLU A 647 9.99 -18.78 -26.28
CA GLU A 647 9.83 -17.39 -25.85
C GLU A 647 11.06 -16.54 -26.21
N ALA A 648 12.25 -17.10 -26.00
CA ALA A 648 13.53 -16.47 -26.36
C ALA A 648 13.62 -16.21 -27.87
N LEU A 649 13.16 -17.16 -28.69
CA LEU A 649 13.14 -17.05 -30.15
C LEU A 649 12.19 -15.94 -30.61
N ALA A 650 11.00 -15.83 -29.99
CA ALA A 650 10.04 -14.77 -30.29
C ALA A 650 10.63 -13.37 -30.00
N TYR A 651 11.36 -13.23 -28.88
CA TYR A 651 12.04 -11.98 -28.55
C TYR A 651 13.23 -11.67 -29.47
N ALA A 652 14.05 -12.68 -29.78
CA ALA A 652 15.18 -12.53 -30.71
C ALA A 652 14.71 -12.14 -32.12
N TRP A 653 13.62 -12.75 -32.60
CA TRP A 653 13.01 -12.42 -33.88
C TRP A 653 12.61 -10.94 -33.96
N ARG A 654 12.00 -10.42 -32.88
CA ARG A 654 11.66 -9.01 -32.80
C ARG A 654 12.88 -8.10 -32.91
N MET A 655 13.99 -8.47 -32.26
CA MET A 655 15.25 -7.72 -32.36
C MET A 655 15.82 -7.70 -33.78
N ALA A 656 15.63 -8.78 -34.55
CA ALA A 656 16.07 -8.85 -35.95
C ALA A 656 15.35 -7.86 -36.88
N GLY A 657 14.22 -7.29 -36.46
CA GLY A 657 13.58 -6.19 -37.18
C GLY A 657 14.35 -4.86 -37.12
N HIS A 658 15.34 -4.73 -36.24
CA HIS A 658 16.16 -3.53 -36.12
C HIS A 658 17.20 -3.49 -37.27
N PRO A 659 17.38 -2.35 -37.98
CA PRO A 659 18.24 -2.28 -39.17
C PRO A 659 19.71 -2.64 -38.90
N ASP A 660 20.18 -2.41 -37.67
CA ASP A 660 21.57 -2.66 -37.27
C ASP A 660 21.85 -4.06 -36.70
N VAL A 661 20.85 -4.96 -36.69
CA VAL A 661 20.95 -6.28 -36.07
C VAL A 661 21.07 -7.38 -37.12
N CYS A 662 22.07 -8.24 -36.96
CA CYS A 662 22.18 -9.52 -37.65
C CYS A 662 21.94 -10.65 -36.64
N LEU A 663 20.89 -11.46 -36.87
CA LEU A 663 20.51 -12.55 -35.97
C LEU A 663 20.98 -13.89 -36.55
N THR A 664 21.76 -14.65 -35.78
CA THR A 664 22.10 -16.04 -36.09
C THR A 664 21.36 -16.97 -35.13
N VAL A 665 20.47 -17.81 -35.65
CA VAL A 665 19.78 -18.85 -34.86
C VAL A 665 20.52 -20.17 -35.03
N ALA A 666 21.03 -20.72 -33.93
CA ALA A 666 21.71 -22.01 -33.87
C ALA A 666 20.80 -23.04 -33.20
N ARG A 667 20.25 -23.96 -33.99
CA ARG A 667 19.41 -25.06 -33.52
C ARG A 667 20.27 -26.28 -33.19
N PHE A 668 20.16 -26.78 -31.96
CA PHE A 668 20.84 -27.99 -31.49
C PHE A 668 19.86 -29.15 -31.45
N VAL A 669 20.12 -30.18 -32.24
CA VAL A 669 19.26 -31.37 -32.33
C VAL A 669 19.97 -32.56 -31.68
N PRO A 670 19.32 -33.29 -30.74
CA PRO A 670 19.88 -34.51 -30.18
C PRO A 670 20.03 -35.57 -31.28
N GLY A 671 21.20 -36.21 -31.36
CA GLY A 671 21.38 -37.34 -32.27
C GLY A 671 20.52 -38.56 -31.88
N GLU A 672 20.16 -39.39 -32.86
CA GLU A 672 19.30 -40.56 -32.66
C GLU A 672 19.92 -41.56 -31.67
N GLN A 673 19.39 -41.59 -30.44
CA GLN A 673 19.60 -42.68 -29.47
C GLN A 673 18.23 -43.19 -28.98
N GLU A 674 18.13 -44.50 -28.79
CA GLU A 674 16.93 -45.19 -28.30
C GLU A 674 16.54 -44.66 -26.90
N MET A 675 15.45 -43.88 -26.82
CA MET A 675 14.90 -43.39 -25.55
C MET A 675 13.78 -44.29 -25.02
N ASP A 676 13.72 -44.43 -23.69
CA ASP A 676 12.68 -45.16 -22.95
C ASP A 676 11.24 -44.69 -23.23
N ILE A 677 10.32 -45.66 -23.26
CA ILE A 677 8.97 -45.57 -23.84
C ILE A 677 8.03 -44.57 -23.11
N SER A 678 8.27 -44.23 -21.84
CA SER A 678 7.41 -43.32 -21.06
C SER A 678 7.76 -41.83 -21.21
N HIS A 679 9.05 -41.48 -21.35
CA HIS A 679 9.50 -40.10 -21.59
C HIS A 679 9.37 -39.70 -23.06
N ALA A 680 9.23 -40.66 -23.97
CA ALA A 680 9.10 -40.40 -25.41
C ALA A 680 7.84 -39.61 -25.80
N VAL A 681 6.72 -39.70 -25.06
CA VAL A 681 5.45 -39.09 -25.48
C VAL A 681 5.40 -37.57 -25.24
N SER A 682 5.86 -37.07 -24.09
CA SER A 682 5.94 -35.63 -23.80
C SER A 682 7.02 -34.96 -24.64
N VAL A 683 8.20 -35.59 -24.75
CA VAL A 683 9.33 -35.09 -25.54
C VAL A 683 8.96 -35.02 -27.03
N ASN A 684 8.23 -36.00 -27.58
CA ASN A 684 7.77 -35.93 -28.96
C ASN A 684 6.69 -34.87 -29.21
N ARG A 685 5.84 -34.57 -28.21
CA ARG A 685 4.85 -33.49 -28.32
C ARG A 685 5.52 -32.12 -28.34
N GLU A 686 6.47 -31.88 -27.43
CA GLU A 686 7.22 -30.62 -27.41
C GLU A 686 8.08 -30.45 -28.65
N ARG A 687 8.76 -31.51 -29.12
CA ARG A 687 9.52 -31.48 -30.38
C ARG A 687 8.67 -31.08 -31.58
N ARG A 688 7.45 -31.63 -31.72
CA ARG A 688 6.53 -31.24 -32.80
C ARG A 688 6.15 -29.76 -32.73
N ILE A 689 5.92 -29.24 -31.53
CA ILE A 689 5.62 -27.82 -31.34
C ILE A 689 6.86 -26.99 -31.70
N ASP A 690 8.05 -27.41 -31.25
CA ASP A 690 9.30 -26.72 -31.57
C ASP A 690 9.59 -26.72 -33.08
N ASP A 691 9.35 -27.83 -33.78
CA ASP A 691 9.47 -27.93 -35.24
C ASP A 691 8.53 -26.96 -35.96
N GLU A 692 7.24 -26.92 -35.57
CA GLU A 692 6.25 -26.00 -36.14
C GLU A 692 6.67 -24.52 -35.96
N HIS A 693 7.29 -24.17 -34.84
CA HIS A 693 7.77 -22.81 -34.58
C HIS A 693 9.00 -22.46 -35.41
N ILE A 694 9.92 -23.41 -35.59
CA ILE A 694 11.09 -23.23 -36.43
C ILE A 694 10.68 -23.16 -37.90
N GLU A 695 9.65 -23.90 -38.33
CA GLU A 695 9.09 -23.80 -39.68
C GLU A 695 8.45 -22.43 -39.93
N ASP A 696 7.59 -21.93 -39.03
CA ASP A 696 7.03 -20.57 -39.12
C ASP A 696 8.13 -19.49 -39.14
N PHE A 697 9.21 -19.70 -38.39
CA PHE A 697 10.39 -18.84 -38.43
C PHE A 697 11.13 -18.90 -39.78
N LYS A 698 11.33 -20.11 -40.33
CA LYS A 698 11.99 -20.33 -41.63
C LYS A 698 11.18 -19.74 -42.79
N ASP A 699 9.86 -19.86 -42.75
CA ASP A 699 8.97 -19.28 -43.77
C ASP A 699 9.10 -17.75 -43.82
N LYS A 700 9.23 -17.11 -42.65
CA LYS A 700 9.44 -15.67 -42.53
C LYS A 700 10.87 -15.23 -42.85
N LEU A 701 11.84 -16.14 -42.86
CA LEU A 701 13.24 -15.86 -43.19
C LEU A 701 13.41 -15.44 -44.66
N MET A 702 12.51 -15.89 -45.53
CA MET A 702 12.52 -15.62 -46.99
C MET A 702 12.42 -14.13 -47.35
N SER A 703 12.07 -13.25 -46.39
CA SER A 703 11.97 -11.81 -46.61
C SER A 703 13.13 -10.96 -46.05
N ASN A 704 14.00 -11.50 -45.19
CA ASN A 704 14.96 -10.71 -44.41
C ASN A 704 16.42 -11.17 -44.62
N ILE A 705 17.26 -10.25 -45.13
CA ILE A 705 18.67 -10.52 -45.49
C ILE A 705 19.60 -10.63 -44.25
N GLY A 706 19.16 -10.12 -43.08
CA GLY A 706 19.96 -10.07 -41.85
C GLY A 706 19.83 -11.26 -40.90
N ILE A 707 19.27 -12.40 -41.35
CA ILE A 707 19.01 -13.56 -40.48
C ILE A 707 19.69 -14.81 -41.04
N ASN A 708 20.53 -15.44 -40.22
CA ASN A 708 21.20 -16.70 -40.52
C ASN A 708 20.61 -17.82 -39.66
N TYR A 709 20.40 -19.00 -40.26
CA TYR A 709 19.95 -20.19 -39.57
C TYR A 709 20.98 -21.31 -39.74
N THR A 710 21.38 -21.93 -38.62
CA THR A 710 22.32 -23.05 -38.59
C THR A 710 21.76 -24.16 -37.71
N GLU A 711 21.96 -25.40 -38.12
CA GLU A 711 21.47 -26.58 -37.41
C GLU A 711 22.65 -27.51 -37.13
N MET A 712 22.80 -27.93 -35.88
CA MET A 712 23.94 -28.69 -35.37
C MET A 712 23.43 -29.91 -34.60
N VAL A 713 23.93 -31.09 -34.96
CA VAL A 713 23.62 -32.33 -34.25
C VAL A 713 24.62 -32.52 -33.12
N VAL A 714 24.11 -32.78 -31.92
CA VAL A 714 24.90 -32.88 -30.68
C VAL A 714 24.37 -34.02 -29.82
N HIS A 715 25.27 -34.75 -29.16
CA HIS A 715 24.94 -35.90 -28.34
C HIS A 715 25.03 -35.59 -26.84
N ASN A 716 26.01 -34.79 -26.42
CA ASN A 716 26.31 -34.51 -25.01
C ASN A 716 26.58 -33.01 -24.76
N GLY A 717 26.59 -32.60 -23.50
CA GLY A 717 26.86 -31.20 -23.11
C GLY A 717 28.22 -30.65 -23.55
N GLU A 718 29.26 -31.49 -23.61
CA GLU A 718 30.58 -31.09 -24.13
C GLU A 718 30.53 -30.75 -25.62
N GLU A 719 29.75 -31.50 -26.41
CA GLU A 719 29.59 -31.26 -27.84
C GLU A 719 28.80 -29.97 -28.10
N ILE A 720 27.81 -29.64 -27.27
CA ILE A 720 27.15 -28.31 -27.32
C ILE A 720 28.18 -27.21 -27.14
N ILE A 721 29.04 -27.29 -26.12
CA ILE A 721 30.04 -26.24 -25.86
C ILE A 721 31.02 -26.13 -27.04
N ALA A 722 31.46 -27.27 -27.59
CA ALA A 722 32.33 -27.29 -28.77
C ALA A 722 31.65 -26.68 -30.01
N ALA A 723 30.37 -26.97 -30.20
CA ALA A 723 29.55 -26.43 -31.28
C ALA A 723 29.34 -24.92 -31.12
N ILE A 724 29.04 -24.42 -29.91
CA ILE A 724 28.99 -22.98 -29.60
C ILE A 724 30.35 -22.32 -29.89
N ARG A 725 31.47 -22.95 -29.56
CA ARG A 725 32.80 -22.41 -29.88
C ARG A 725 33.03 -22.33 -31.40
N SER A 726 32.49 -23.29 -32.16
CA SER A 726 32.61 -23.31 -33.62
C SER A 726 31.80 -22.21 -34.33
N LEU A 727 30.78 -21.65 -33.68
CA LEU A 727 30.01 -20.50 -34.18
C LEU A 727 30.83 -19.20 -34.21
N GLY A 728 31.97 -19.14 -33.49
CA GLY A 728 32.93 -18.04 -33.53
C GLY A 728 33.21 -17.44 -32.16
N GLU A 729 34.49 -17.47 -31.73
CA GLU A 729 34.93 -16.80 -30.48
C GLU A 729 34.82 -15.28 -30.62
N ASP A 730 34.22 -14.62 -29.62
CA ASP A 730 33.98 -13.17 -29.55
C ASP A 730 33.30 -12.52 -30.79
N PHE A 731 32.66 -13.33 -31.63
CA PHE A 731 31.99 -12.86 -32.84
C PHE A 731 30.64 -12.19 -32.56
N PHE A 732 29.94 -12.65 -31.52
CA PHE A 732 28.62 -12.16 -31.13
C PHE A 732 28.69 -11.18 -29.97
N ASP A 733 27.92 -10.09 -30.05
CA ASP A 733 27.79 -9.10 -28.98
C ASP A 733 26.79 -9.53 -27.90
N LEU A 734 25.79 -10.33 -28.28
CA LEU A 734 24.72 -10.81 -27.39
C LEU A 734 24.35 -12.25 -27.71
N TYR A 735 24.35 -13.11 -26.68
CA TYR A 735 23.75 -14.44 -26.74
C TYR A 735 22.36 -14.42 -26.09
N ILE A 736 21.35 -14.95 -26.78
CA ILE A 736 19.98 -15.11 -26.26
C ILE A 736 19.72 -16.61 -26.09
N ILE A 737 19.31 -17.01 -24.89
CA ILE A 737 19.06 -18.41 -24.53
C ILE A 737 17.81 -18.55 -23.65
N GLY A 738 17.15 -19.70 -23.69
CA GLY A 738 16.15 -20.06 -22.68
C GLY A 738 16.81 -20.52 -21.37
N ARG A 739 16.15 -20.28 -20.23
CA ARG A 739 16.65 -20.68 -18.90
C ARG A 739 16.62 -22.20 -18.69
N ARG A 740 15.53 -22.86 -19.09
CA ARG A 740 15.34 -24.32 -19.08
C ARG A 740 15.56 -24.97 -17.71
N GLN A 741 15.12 -24.30 -16.64
CA GLN A 741 15.33 -24.78 -15.28
C GLN A 741 14.44 -26.00 -14.96
N GLY A 742 15.06 -27.16 -14.72
CA GLY A 742 14.36 -28.40 -14.37
C GLY A 742 13.92 -29.25 -15.57
N GLU A 743 14.24 -28.84 -16.79
CA GLU A 743 14.06 -29.66 -18.00
C GLU A 743 15.27 -30.57 -18.19
N ILE A 744 15.05 -31.88 -18.16
CA ILE A 744 16.08 -32.87 -18.41
C ILE A 744 16.11 -33.13 -19.93
N SER A 745 17.03 -32.47 -20.62
CA SER A 745 17.39 -32.80 -22.00
C SER A 745 18.67 -33.66 -21.99
N PRO A 746 18.74 -34.75 -22.79
CA PRO A 746 19.94 -35.59 -22.86
C PRO A 746 21.18 -34.79 -23.26
N VAL A 747 20.98 -33.71 -24.03
CA VAL A 747 22.08 -32.88 -24.52
C VAL A 747 22.60 -31.89 -23.47
N THR A 748 21.84 -31.62 -22.41
CA THR A 748 22.26 -30.73 -21.31
C THR A 748 22.62 -31.49 -20.03
N GLU A 749 22.55 -32.82 -20.07
CA GLU A 749 22.89 -33.70 -18.95
C GLU A 749 24.37 -33.53 -18.57
N GLY A 750 24.63 -33.41 -17.26
CA GLY A 750 25.97 -33.15 -16.70
C GLY A 750 26.39 -31.67 -16.64
N LEU A 751 25.77 -30.76 -17.41
CA LEU A 751 26.08 -29.31 -17.32
C LEU A 751 25.46 -28.66 -16.08
N SER A 752 24.31 -29.14 -15.62
CA SER A 752 23.59 -28.61 -14.46
C SER A 752 24.28 -28.89 -13.13
N ASP A 753 25.00 -30.01 -13.02
CA ASP A 753 25.59 -30.48 -11.75
C ASP A 753 26.79 -29.62 -11.30
N TRP A 754 27.36 -28.85 -12.23
CA TRP A 754 28.53 -28.01 -12.04
C TRP A 754 28.18 -26.51 -11.93
N GLY A 755 26.88 -26.18 -11.96
CA GLY A 755 26.39 -24.80 -11.96
C GLY A 755 26.49 -24.12 -10.59
N CYS A 756 27.04 -22.89 -10.57
CA CYS A 756 27.12 -22.02 -9.40
C CYS A 756 25.98 -20.98 -9.34
N CYS A 757 25.28 -20.73 -10.45
CA CYS A 757 24.25 -19.67 -10.54
C CYS A 757 22.93 -20.23 -11.09
N PRO A 758 22.02 -20.76 -10.25
CA PRO A 758 20.77 -21.39 -10.71
C PRO A 758 19.79 -20.42 -11.39
N GLU A 759 20.00 -19.11 -11.26
CA GLU A 759 19.20 -18.11 -11.97
C GLU A 759 19.40 -18.16 -13.48
N LEU A 760 20.60 -18.52 -13.98
CA LEU A 760 20.95 -18.47 -15.41
C LEU A 760 20.62 -19.75 -16.19
N GLY A 761 20.29 -20.85 -15.51
CA GLY A 761 20.20 -22.17 -16.12
C GLY A 761 21.56 -22.74 -16.53
N ALA A 762 21.58 -24.01 -16.96
CA ALA A 762 22.82 -24.75 -17.21
C ALA A 762 23.70 -24.06 -18.27
N ILE A 763 23.13 -23.70 -19.42
CA ILE A 763 23.89 -23.10 -20.54
C ILE A 763 24.29 -21.66 -20.23
N GLY A 764 23.41 -20.88 -19.61
CA GLY A 764 23.71 -19.51 -19.22
C GLY A 764 24.87 -19.45 -18.25
N ASP A 765 24.89 -20.30 -17.23
CA ASP A 765 25.99 -20.36 -16.28
C ASP A 765 27.30 -20.85 -16.95
N THR A 766 27.20 -21.77 -17.91
CA THR A 766 28.35 -22.23 -18.70
C THR A 766 28.93 -21.09 -19.55
N LEU A 767 28.09 -20.33 -20.27
CA LEU A 767 28.53 -19.17 -21.07
C LEU A 767 29.16 -18.09 -20.18
N VAL A 768 28.57 -17.83 -19.02
CA VAL A 768 29.08 -16.83 -18.07
C VAL A 768 30.38 -17.29 -17.39
N SER A 769 30.60 -18.58 -17.17
CA SER A 769 31.84 -19.09 -16.60
C SER A 769 32.95 -19.35 -17.63
N SER A 770 32.58 -19.48 -18.91
CA SER A 770 33.51 -19.81 -20.00
C SER A 770 34.42 -18.65 -20.42
N ASN A 771 35.59 -19.00 -20.97
CA ASN A 771 36.56 -18.03 -21.47
C ASN A 771 36.28 -17.55 -22.92
N PHE A 772 35.45 -18.26 -23.70
CA PHE A 772 35.23 -17.94 -25.13
C PHE A 772 34.14 -16.89 -25.38
N ALA A 773 33.38 -16.53 -24.34
CA ALA A 773 32.32 -15.52 -24.39
C ALA A 773 32.63 -14.32 -23.47
N LEU A 774 33.91 -14.09 -23.13
CA LEU A 774 34.33 -13.08 -22.14
C LEU A 774 33.88 -11.66 -22.49
N HIS A 775 33.64 -11.36 -23.77
CA HIS A 775 33.22 -10.03 -24.24
C HIS A 775 31.78 -9.99 -24.79
N SER A 776 31.02 -11.07 -24.64
CA SER A 776 29.64 -11.17 -25.10
C SER A 776 28.67 -11.07 -23.92
N SER A 777 27.66 -10.19 -24.02
CA SER A 777 26.56 -10.17 -23.06
C SER A 777 25.67 -11.39 -23.24
N VAL A 778 24.99 -11.82 -22.17
CA VAL A 778 24.07 -12.97 -22.20
C VAL A 778 22.69 -12.53 -21.71
N LEU A 779 21.65 -12.87 -22.46
CA LEU A 779 20.26 -12.67 -22.10
C LEU A 779 19.58 -14.03 -21.93
N VAL A 780 19.19 -14.34 -20.71
CA VAL A 780 18.51 -15.60 -20.36
C VAL A 780 17.02 -15.33 -20.22
N VAL A 781 16.17 -16.01 -20.99
CA VAL A 781 14.72 -15.81 -21.02
C VAL A 781 14.01 -17.00 -20.39
N GLN A 782 13.01 -16.72 -19.56
CA GLN A 782 12.11 -17.70 -18.96
C GLN A 782 10.66 -17.37 -19.37
N HIS A 783 9.96 -18.38 -19.88
CA HIS A 783 8.57 -18.29 -20.29
C HIS A 783 7.63 -18.26 -19.07
N TYR A 784 6.52 -17.54 -19.20
CA TYR A 784 5.45 -17.54 -18.20
C TYR A 784 4.65 -18.84 -18.20
N VAL A 785 4.68 -19.60 -17.10
CA VAL A 785 3.83 -20.79 -16.91
C VAL A 785 2.61 -20.40 -16.07
N SER A 786 1.41 -20.52 -16.66
CA SER A 786 0.16 -20.34 -15.91
C SER A 786 0.06 -21.38 -14.78
N THR A 787 -0.21 -20.93 -13.55
CA THR A 787 -0.37 -21.80 -12.37
C THR A 787 -1.47 -22.87 -12.53
N ASP A 788 -2.40 -22.71 -13.47
CA ASP A 788 -3.43 -23.72 -13.76
C ASP A 788 -2.88 -24.91 -14.56
N ALA A 789 -1.83 -24.71 -15.38
CA ALA A 789 -1.17 -25.80 -16.12
C ALA A 789 -0.34 -26.72 -15.20
N ILE A 790 0.13 -26.20 -14.07
CA ILE A 790 0.85 -26.98 -13.04
C ILE A 790 -0.13 -27.91 -12.30
N HIS A 791 -1.38 -27.49 -12.09
CA HIS A 791 -2.43 -28.35 -11.52
C HIS A 791 -2.89 -29.42 -12.51
N GLU A 792 -3.04 -29.11 -13.81
CA GLU A 792 -3.35 -30.12 -14.83
C GLU A 792 -2.19 -31.11 -15.06
N MET A 793 -0.93 -30.67 -14.99
CA MET A 793 0.24 -31.56 -15.06
C MET A 793 0.40 -32.43 -13.79
N ALA A 794 0.05 -31.91 -12.62
CA ALA A 794 0.05 -32.69 -11.37
C ALA A 794 -1.04 -33.78 -11.36
N ASP A 795 -2.24 -33.46 -11.87
CA ASP A 795 -3.35 -34.42 -12.00
C ASP A 795 -3.08 -35.49 -13.09
N PHE A 796 -2.29 -35.18 -14.11
CA PHE A 796 -1.82 -36.18 -15.10
C PHE A 796 -0.68 -37.07 -14.58
N SER A 797 0.21 -36.57 -13.72
CA SER A 797 1.28 -37.38 -13.12
C SER A 797 0.76 -38.39 -12.07
N SER A 798 -0.36 -38.08 -11.41
CA SER A 798 -0.98 -38.95 -10.40
C SER A 798 -1.84 -40.08 -11.00
N THR A 799 -2.22 -39.98 -12.28
CA THR A 799 -3.00 -41.02 -12.98
C THR A 799 -2.12 -42.07 -13.68
N CYS A 800 -0.81 -41.83 -13.86
CA CYS A 800 0.13 -42.80 -14.42
C CYS A 800 0.90 -43.66 -13.39
N SER A 801 0.64 -43.51 -12.08
CA SER A 801 1.30 -44.28 -11.00
C SER A 801 0.42 -45.34 -10.33
N LEU A 802 -0.75 -45.65 -10.90
CA LEU A 802 -1.63 -46.75 -10.47
C LEU A 802 -1.62 -47.91 -11.48
N GLY A 803 -0.43 -48.44 -11.75
CA GLY A 803 -0.29 -49.64 -12.55
C GLY A 803 1.15 -50.13 -12.55
N VAL A 804 1.37 -51.34 -12.04
CA VAL A 804 2.63 -52.10 -12.00
C VAL A 804 3.49 -51.86 -10.74
N GLY A 805 3.46 -52.85 -9.85
CA GLY A 805 4.32 -52.93 -8.67
C GLY A 805 4.01 -54.13 -7.77
N LYS A 806 3.90 -55.35 -8.34
CA LYS A 806 3.90 -56.59 -7.55
C LYS A 806 5.35 -57.01 -7.27
N LYS A 807 5.69 -57.06 -5.98
CA LYS A 807 6.69 -57.89 -5.28
C LYS A 807 8.00 -58.22 -6.03
N HIS A 808 9.11 -57.74 -5.48
CA HIS A 808 10.22 -58.63 -5.14
C HIS A 808 10.97 -58.13 -3.89
N ASP A 809 11.07 -59.03 -2.91
CA ASP A 809 11.84 -58.91 -1.68
C ASP A 809 13.34 -58.72 -1.97
N VAL A 810 13.98 -57.80 -1.25
CA VAL A 810 15.45 -57.79 -1.09
C VAL A 810 15.78 -57.67 0.40
N GLN A 811 16.57 -58.64 0.85
CA GLN A 811 17.01 -58.85 2.23
C GLN A 811 17.93 -57.73 2.72
N ARG A 812 17.71 -57.34 3.99
CA ARG A 812 18.69 -56.65 4.83
C ARG A 812 19.92 -57.53 5.02
N TYR A 813 21.11 -56.94 4.87
CA TYR A 813 22.28 -57.31 5.65
C TYR A 813 22.91 -56.06 6.24
N ASP A 814 23.21 -56.18 7.53
CA ASP A 814 23.86 -55.22 8.42
C ASP A 814 25.32 -54.97 8.00
N PHE A 815 25.76 -53.71 8.06
CA PHE A 815 26.88 -53.22 8.90
C PHE A 815 26.82 -51.70 9.02
#